data_AF-A0A3N5VXB3-F1
#
_entry.id   AF-A0A3N5VXB3-F1
#
_cell.length_a   1.000
_cell.length_b   1.000
_cell.length_c   1.000
_cell.angle_alpha   90.00
_cell.angle_beta   90.00
_cell.angle_gamma   90.00
#
_symmetry.space_group_name_H-M   'P 1'
#
loop_
_entity.id
_entity.type
_entity.pdbx_description
1 polymer ?
#
loop_
_entity_poly.entity_id
_entity_poly.type
_entity_poly.pdbx_seq_one_letter_code
_entity_poly.pdbx_strand_id
1 'polypeptide(L)'
;MDGMGTQNALPIVGEGAVLPVTTYCFLYAAPESNLDFPTQQDRRAPNLVLDAIADNGGPTLTHALPEGSVAIENAIDPCPEIDQRGVARPQNSYCDAGAYEYVGDPPPADSTPPETELGLNIAEQDSIETMAILFYGSDNQTSQEDLRFECRYYENDLLEQPDPLAPWDPVPVELWWVSCASPWQVPLIEAELGGYIFEVRAVDLARNIDPTPAVHNFSASIVPPDTVIVEMPPLVTNSHSATFSFSIIDAFTPPQFAEYECRLDSGDPEMWLECFNPTFYSNLASGEHTLEVRAYNGAEMVDPTPARYTWTVTQGSSCDLANITLTATADGWIDEVNPAENYLFETELTVRSGATGNPEVGEPLVGQNARSLFRFALPTDASECVLESATLRLYNSSPTEGRTLEAVPLAELWAESTLTWMNQPDTLSGAVPATADSREGYQEWDVLAHVQDMLASGVSYGWQIRDRAENDQDGGEQAFISREMFQDPPEITLPQLVLRYVADEAPPPEPPAPAVEETEVYCGQVLTASTKLANDLSGCMGEGLVAGAPNIVIDLNSHTITSGLILRAGQEEGYSPGIRNGGHTNVVIRNGTVAGFGYGVVLGGGTTYNVVEDMTFTGNTLAGVYLFDADNGRTGNTVRNNYFDHNVETGIRIESESENSLFEGNSFIGNGMSFYLLNANGHTIQNNEISGVLLNPLLDSDAGIVLESSSGNVMLNNNIADTGDAGIVIHMGSHNNRVEGGLMMRNGDAAVVIENSDGNQVIGITAHQESDGGVVLSNAHNSVVRDSDLRYNPSGVEASNTNNLLIENNNASETLQAGFEVGDGLNIRILNNTANSTGGSGISFEGAIFDALGNPLGGGLIEGNTTNENGQDGITVADGGHTIRNNTAYNNFGFGIQAGEVLDPSQPPNPAANIDGGGNVAAGNAEPEQCVGVICGTGEAPPVSMPDVTPPETTILSTPNNPTAVMDAVFTFTASDDPNGTPLTGMIFECRVDPLPDPFVEPEPPELPDPGMPPELPDPIEGEGWVECISPVRFAGLEQGPHHFEVRARDWADNFDLTPATYD
;
A
#
# COMPACT_ATOMS: atom_id res chain seq x y z
N MET A 1 6.73 -13.25 30.28
CA MET A 1 6.64 -12.40 31.50
C MET A 1 5.22 -11.90 31.58
N ASP A 2 4.59 -12.00 32.76
CA ASP A 2 3.17 -11.75 32.99
C ASP A 2 2.72 -10.30 32.73
N GLY A 3 1.52 -10.16 32.15
CA GLY A 3 0.50 -9.25 32.68
C GLY A 3 0.10 -8.05 31.81
N MET A 4 -0.74 -8.28 30.79
CA MET A 4 -1.61 -7.24 30.21
C MET A 4 -2.78 -6.95 31.15
N GLY A 5 -3.01 -5.67 31.42
CA GLY A 5 -4.14 -5.15 32.20
C GLY A 5 -4.42 -3.70 31.80
N THR A 6 -5.58 -3.51 31.18
CA THR A 6 -6.18 -2.26 30.70
C THR A 6 -6.35 -1.21 31.81
N GLN A 7 -6.00 0.06 31.55
CA GLN A 7 -6.54 1.20 32.29
C GLN A 7 -6.70 2.44 31.40
N ASN A 8 -7.94 2.92 31.36
CA ASN A 8 -8.42 4.22 30.94
C ASN A 8 -7.50 5.39 31.33
N ALA A 9 -7.19 6.27 30.38
CA ALA A 9 -6.60 7.57 30.64
C ALA A 9 -7.46 8.68 30.03
N LEU A 10 -8.16 9.42 30.89
CA LEU A 10 -8.64 10.78 30.62
C LEU A 10 -7.45 11.75 30.78
N PRO A 11 -7.22 12.73 29.89
CA PRO A 11 -6.25 13.78 30.14
C PRO A 11 -6.88 14.98 30.87
N ILE A 12 -6.16 15.43 31.91
CA ILE A 12 -6.37 16.69 32.62
C ILE A 12 -5.60 17.79 31.88
N VAL A 13 -6.27 18.88 31.49
CA VAL A 13 -5.63 20.07 30.90
C VAL A 13 -5.17 21.03 32.00
N GLY A 14 -3.88 21.40 31.97
CA GLY A 14 -3.28 22.45 32.80
C GLY A 14 -3.32 23.83 32.14
N GLU A 15 -3.39 24.88 32.96
CA GLU A 15 -3.46 26.29 32.54
C GLU A 15 -2.18 26.80 31.85
N GLY A 16 -2.35 27.43 30.68
CA GLY A 16 -1.62 28.64 30.29
C GLY A 16 -0.68 28.56 29.07
N ALA A 17 -1.17 28.97 27.89
CA ALA A 17 -0.46 29.84 26.93
C ALA A 17 -1.35 30.14 25.70
N VAL A 18 -1.01 31.25 25.02
CA VAL A 18 -1.78 32.00 24.02
C VAL A 18 -1.50 31.48 22.59
N LEU A 19 -2.53 31.39 21.74
CA LEU A 19 -2.40 31.18 20.28
C LEU A 19 -2.79 32.45 19.50
N PRO A 20 -1.98 32.95 18.54
CA PRO A 20 -2.34 34.02 17.61
C PRO A 20 -2.76 33.54 16.21
N VAL A 21 -3.76 34.25 15.66
CA VAL A 21 -4.08 34.58 14.25
C VAL A 21 -3.70 33.61 13.13
N THR A 22 -4.33 32.44 13.09
CA THR A 22 -5.04 31.86 11.91
C THR A 22 -5.56 30.46 12.26
N THR A 23 -6.70 30.37 12.97
CA THR A 23 -7.49 29.12 12.98
C THR A 23 -8.95 29.43 13.29
N TYR A 24 -9.82 28.71 12.58
CA TYR A 24 -11.20 28.99 12.23
C TYR A 24 -12.20 29.04 13.40
N CYS A 25 -13.20 29.93 13.25
CA CYS A 25 -14.34 30.05 14.14
C CYS A 25 -15.29 28.85 14.07
N PHE A 26 -15.00 27.79 14.83
CA PHE A 26 -16.02 26.91 15.37
C PHE A 26 -15.97 26.97 16.90
N LEU A 27 -16.98 27.63 17.49
CA LEU A 27 -17.16 27.72 18.94
C LEU A 27 -17.57 26.34 19.48
N TYR A 28 -16.60 25.55 19.94
CA TYR A 28 -16.83 24.53 20.95
C TYR A 28 -16.79 25.21 22.33
N ALA A 29 -17.92 25.32 23.01
CA ALA A 29 -17.98 25.84 24.37
C ALA A 29 -17.91 24.68 25.37
N ALA A 30 -16.87 24.64 26.20
CA ALA A 30 -16.74 23.66 27.27
C ALA A 30 -17.81 23.87 28.38
N PRO A 31 -18.20 22.82 29.13
CA PRO A 31 -19.46 22.78 29.90
C PRO A 31 -19.53 23.67 31.16
N GLU A 32 -18.50 24.47 31.49
CA GLU A 32 -18.44 25.20 32.76
C GLU A 32 -18.23 26.72 32.63
N SER A 33 -18.44 27.33 31.46
CA SER A 33 -18.47 28.80 31.37
C SER A 33 -19.81 29.36 31.86
N ASN A 34 -19.81 30.06 32.99
CA ASN A 34 -20.95 30.79 33.56
C ASN A 34 -21.27 32.09 32.78
N LEU A 35 -21.49 31.96 31.47
CA LEU A 35 -21.97 33.04 30.61
C LEU A 35 -23.50 32.96 30.56
N ASP A 36 -24.13 33.74 31.44
CA ASP A 36 -25.57 33.99 31.47
C ASP A 36 -25.95 34.78 30.20
N PHE A 37 -26.24 34.08 29.10
CA PHE A 37 -26.75 34.70 27.87
C PHE A 37 -28.27 34.89 27.99
N PRO A 38 -28.80 36.12 28.01
CA PRO A 38 -30.22 36.33 27.80
C PRO A 38 -30.54 35.96 26.35
N THR A 39 -31.19 34.82 26.15
CA THR A 39 -32.08 34.50 25.01
C THR A 39 -31.87 35.33 23.75
N GLN A 40 -30.82 35.06 22.96
CA GLN A 40 -30.72 35.46 21.55
C GLN A 40 -29.48 34.81 20.93
N GLN A 41 -29.67 33.61 20.36
CA GLN A 41 -28.72 33.08 19.37
C GLN A 41 -28.96 33.81 18.04
N ASP A 42 -27.87 34.14 17.35
CA ASP A 42 -27.86 34.48 15.92
C ASP A 42 -28.21 33.21 15.13
N ARG A 43 -29.29 33.23 14.36
CA ARG A 43 -29.84 32.04 13.69
C ARG A 43 -28.97 31.67 12.47
N ARG A 44 -28.30 30.51 12.49
CA ARG A 44 -27.83 29.88 11.25
C ARG A 44 -29.06 29.26 10.54
N ALA A 45 -29.40 29.77 9.36
CA ALA A 45 -30.44 29.23 8.50
C ALA A 45 -29.83 28.89 7.13
N PRO A 46 -30.06 27.69 6.57
CA PRO A 46 -29.54 27.32 5.24
C PRO A 46 -30.32 27.98 4.08
N ASN A 47 -31.52 28.52 4.31
CA ASN A 47 -32.29 29.30 3.33
C ASN A 47 -32.62 30.70 3.84
N LEU A 48 -31.65 31.60 3.75
CA LEU A 48 -31.92 33.04 3.69
C LEU A 48 -32.58 33.31 2.34
N VAL A 49 -33.92 33.22 2.26
CA VAL A 49 -34.63 33.63 1.04
C VAL A 49 -34.46 35.15 0.93
N LEU A 50 -33.43 35.53 0.20
CA LEU A 50 -32.99 36.87 -0.13
C LEU A 50 -32.97 36.90 -1.65
N ASP A 51 -33.64 37.86 -2.25
CA ASP A 51 -33.52 38.06 -3.69
C ASP A 51 -32.11 38.57 -4.02
N ALA A 52 -31.65 38.38 -5.25
CA ALA A 52 -30.30 38.77 -5.67
C ALA A 52 -29.98 40.23 -5.30
N ILE A 53 -28.72 40.50 -4.95
CA ILE A 53 -28.28 41.86 -4.60
C ILE A 53 -28.55 42.79 -5.80
N ALA A 54 -29.38 43.80 -5.59
CA ALA A 54 -29.86 44.66 -6.67
C ALA A 54 -29.98 46.11 -6.22
N ASP A 55 -30.11 47.01 -7.21
CA ASP A 55 -30.46 48.39 -6.93
C ASP A 55 -31.94 48.47 -6.58
N ASN A 56 -32.20 48.43 -5.28
CA ASN A 56 -33.53 48.55 -4.72
C ASN A 56 -33.88 50.00 -4.30
N GLY A 57 -33.12 50.99 -4.76
CA GLY A 57 -33.42 52.41 -4.55
C GLY A 57 -32.76 53.08 -3.34
N GLY A 58 -31.82 52.41 -2.68
CA GLY A 58 -30.97 52.96 -1.60
C GLY A 58 -29.58 53.40 -2.08
N PRO A 59 -28.71 53.96 -1.20
CA PRO A 59 -27.35 54.38 -1.58
C PRO A 59 -26.38 53.21 -1.81
N THR A 60 -26.79 52.00 -1.47
CA THR A 60 -26.05 50.73 -1.65
C THR A 60 -27.00 49.67 -2.20
N LEU A 61 -26.47 48.70 -2.94
CA LEU A 61 -27.25 47.53 -3.37
C LEU A 61 -27.66 46.71 -2.14
N THR A 62 -28.87 46.17 -2.15
CA THR A 62 -29.41 45.36 -1.04
C THR A 62 -30.10 44.12 -1.59
N HIS A 63 -30.28 43.10 -0.74
CA HIS A 63 -31.15 41.96 -1.06
C HIS A 63 -32.60 42.37 -0.76
N ALA A 64 -33.52 42.15 -1.70
CA ALA A 64 -34.94 42.29 -1.39
C ALA A 64 -35.39 41.08 -0.54
N LEU A 65 -36.32 41.31 0.39
CA LEU A 65 -36.93 40.22 1.15
C LEU A 65 -38.15 39.69 0.36
N PRO A 66 -38.11 38.48 -0.21
CA PRO A 66 -39.30 37.84 -0.78
C PRO A 66 -40.26 37.36 0.31
N GLU A 67 -41.51 37.14 -0.08
CA GLU A 67 -42.55 36.55 0.77
C GLU A 67 -42.08 35.19 1.33
N GLY A 68 -42.16 35.01 2.65
CA GLY A 68 -41.65 33.82 3.36
C GLY A 68 -40.24 33.97 3.97
N SER A 69 -39.55 35.08 3.71
CA SER A 69 -38.23 35.33 4.31
C SER A 69 -38.31 35.46 5.83
N VAL A 70 -37.45 34.72 6.55
CA VAL A 70 -37.34 34.76 8.03
C VAL A 70 -36.86 36.11 8.57
N ALA A 71 -36.39 37.01 7.70
CA ALA A 71 -36.01 38.36 8.09
C ALA A 71 -37.22 39.30 8.28
N ILE A 72 -38.39 38.94 7.77
CA ILE A 72 -39.62 39.73 7.92
C ILE A 72 -40.12 39.66 9.38
N GLU A 73 -40.43 40.80 10.01
CA GLU A 73 -40.81 40.99 11.42
C GLU A 73 -39.82 40.52 12.50
N ASN A 74 -38.55 40.24 12.17
CA ASN A 74 -37.62 39.56 13.08
C ASN A 74 -36.50 40.45 13.68
N ALA A 75 -36.56 41.78 13.55
CA ALA A 75 -35.58 42.67 14.18
C ALA A 75 -35.88 43.00 15.66
N ILE A 76 -34.86 43.49 16.38
CA ILE A 76 -34.90 43.82 17.81
C ILE A 76 -35.05 45.35 18.00
N ASP A 77 -35.94 45.80 18.88
CA ASP A 77 -36.26 47.22 19.18
C ASP A 77 -35.14 47.90 20.02
N PRO A 78 -34.76 49.19 19.81
CA PRO A 78 -35.35 50.19 18.93
C PRO A 78 -34.91 50.10 17.46
N CYS A 79 -35.88 50.09 16.55
CA CYS A 79 -35.63 50.06 15.11
C CYS A 79 -35.24 51.44 14.53
N PRO A 80 -34.34 51.51 13.52
CA PRO A 80 -34.14 52.72 12.73
C PRO A 80 -35.44 53.21 12.09
N GLU A 81 -35.68 54.53 12.04
CA GLU A 81 -36.93 55.10 11.51
C GLU A 81 -37.19 54.80 10.02
N ILE A 82 -36.13 54.51 9.26
CA ILE A 82 -36.18 54.18 7.84
C ILE A 82 -35.16 53.07 7.53
N ASP A 83 -35.45 52.25 6.52
CA ASP A 83 -34.47 51.34 5.92
C ASP A 83 -33.52 52.08 4.96
N GLN A 84 -32.57 51.37 4.33
CA GLN A 84 -31.58 52.01 3.44
C GLN A 84 -32.17 52.59 2.15
N ARG A 85 -33.39 52.19 1.76
CA ARG A 85 -34.11 52.76 0.62
C ARG A 85 -34.89 54.02 1.01
N GLY A 86 -34.93 54.34 2.30
CA GLY A 86 -35.72 55.42 2.86
C GLY A 86 -37.18 55.03 3.13
N VAL A 87 -37.52 53.74 3.13
CA VAL A 87 -38.85 53.25 3.48
C VAL A 87 -39.00 53.28 5.00
N ALA A 88 -40.09 53.89 5.48
CA ALA A 88 -40.34 54.03 6.92
C ALA A 88 -40.46 52.66 7.60
N ARG A 89 -39.88 52.52 8.77
CA ARG A 89 -40.01 51.33 9.60
C ARG A 89 -40.78 51.66 10.89
N PRO A 90 -41.61 50.73 11.39
CA PRO A 90 -42.03 49.50 10.73
C PRO A 90 -43.20 49.72 9.74
N GLN A 91 -43.34 48.90 8.70
CA GLN A 91 -44.52 48.94 7.79
C GLN A 91 -45.75 48.23 8.38
N ASN A 92 -45.50 47.32 9.30
CA ASN A 92 -46.39 46.48 10.08
C ASN A 92 -45.94 46.63 11.56
N SER A 93 -46.31 45.80 12.52
CA SER A 93 -46.10 46.17 13.95
C SER A 93 -44.66 45.94 14.46
N TYR A 94 -43.79 45.36 13.63
CA TYR A 94 -42.39 45.04 13.88
C TYR A 94 -41.58 45.42 12.64
N CYS A 95 -40.26 45.54 12.77
CA CYS A 95 -39.43 45.83 11.59
C CYS A 95 -38.60 44.62 11.19
N ASP A 96 -38.18 44.63 9.93
CA ASP A 96 -37.45 43.53 9.36
C ASP A 96 -35.97 43.57 9.71
N ALA A 97 -35.37 42.40 9.87
CA ALA A 97 -33.95 42.27 10.12
C ALA A 97 -33.15 42.69 8.87
N GLY A 98 -32.13 43.52 9.06
CA GLY A 98 -31.23 43.96 7.98
C GLY A 98 -31.59 45.30 7.34
N ALA A 99 -31.07 45.53 6.13
CA ALA A 99 -31.06 46.84 5.45
C ALA A 99 -32.33 47.16 4.63
N TYR A 100 -33.26 46.19 4.52
CA TYR A 100 -34.42 46.22 3.63
C TYR A 100 -35.70 45.93 4.42
N GLU A 101 -36.74 46.74 4.24
CA GLU A 101 -38.10 46.51 4.79
C GLU A 101 -39.03 45.92 3.71
N TYR A 102 -39.58 44.74 3.95
CA TYR A 102 -40.60 44.16 3.12
C TYR A 102 -41.86 45.04 3.09
N VAL A 103 -42.43 45.20 1.89
CA VAL A 103 -43.64 45.99 1.67
C VAL A 103 -44.71 45.04 1.14
N GLY A 104 -45.46 44.42 2.04
CA GLY A 104 -46.53 43.46 1.74
C GLY A 104 -47.26 43.02 3.01
N ASP A 105 -48.35 42.27 2.84
CA ASP A 105 -49.02 41.64 3.98
C ASP A 105 -48.07 40.58 4.58
N PRO A 106 -47.97 40.46 5.92
CA PRO A 106 -47.11 39.46 6.54
C PRO A 106 -47.59 38.05 6.15
N PRO A 107 -46.67 37.06 6.07
CA PRO A 107 -47.09 35.68 5.90
C PRO A 107 -48.11 35.30 7.00
N PRO A 108 -49.11 34.44 6.70
CA PRO A 108 -50.05 34.01 7.71
C PRO A 108 -49.30 33.44 8.92
N ALA A 109 -49.76 33.74 10.13
CA ALA A 109 -49.19 33.12 11.32
C ALA A 109 -49.42 31.61 11.23
N ASP A 110 -48.33 30.84 11.18
CA ASP A 110 -48.40 29.41 11.23
C ASP A 110 -48.45 28.93 12.67
N SER A 111 -49.61 28.36 13.02
CA SER A 111 -49.87 27.77 14.34
C SER A 111 -50.25 26.29 14.22
N THR A 112 -50.08 25.70 13.04
CA THR A 112 -50.38 24.29 12.82
C THR A 112 -49.08 23.53 13.01
N PRO A 113 -49.00 22.60 13.97
CA PRO A 113 -47.82 21.77 14.08
C PRO A 113 -47.62 20.89 12.83
N PRO A 114 -46.36 20.62 12.47
CA PRO A 114 -46.05 19.68 11.39
C PRO A 114 -46.44 18.25 11.81
N GLU A 115 -46.57 17.37 10.81
CA GLU A 115 -46.73 15.92 11.00
C GLU A 115 -45.46 15.21 10.54
N THR A 116 -44.97 14.27 11.36
CA THR A 116 -43.78 13.45 11.10
C THR A 116 -44.20 12.04 10.71
N GLU A 117 -43.58 11.48 9.68
CA GLU A 117 -43.79 10.10 9.27
C GLU A 117 -42.45 9.38 9.08
N LEU A 118 -42.46 8.08 9.37
CA LEU A 118 -41.32 7.20 9.16
C LEU A 118 -41.37 6.67 7.73
N GLY A 119 -40.20 6.48 7.11
CA GLY A 119 -40.09 5.90 5.78
C GLY A 119 -40.62 4.47 5.72
N LEU A 120 -41.01 4.03 4.51
CA LEU A 120 -41.53 2.67 4.28
C LEU A 120 -40.48 1.57 4.57
N ASN A 121 -39.20 1.87 4.33
CA ASN A 121 -38.05 1.08 4.77
C ASN A 121 -37.33 1.89 5.84
N ILE A 122 -37.84 1.76 7.06
CA ILE A 122 -37.50 2.72 8.13
C ILE A 122 -36.04 2.66 8.54
N ALA A 123 -35.42 1.49 8.53
CA ALA A 123 -34.02 1.30 8.84
C ALA A 123 -33.43 0.33 7.82
N GLU A 124 -32.46 0.81 7.06
CA GLU A 124 -31.67 0.00 6.14
C GLU A 124 -30.23 0.05 6.63
N GLN A 125 -29.60 -1.11 6.78
CA GLN A 125 -28.16 -1.16 7.02
C GLN A 125 -27.46 -0.43 5.86
N ASP A 126 -26.71 0.62 6.19
CA ASP A 126 -26.06 1.50 5.22
C ASP A 126 -24.53 1.38 5.26
N SER A 127 -24.00 0.74 6.31
CA SER A 127 -22.61 0.29 6.42
C SER A 127 -22.51 -1.02 7.23
N ILE A 128 -21.30 -1.58 7.37
CA ILE A 128 -21.06 -2.76 8.23
C ILE A 128 -21.34 -2.49 9.72
N GLU A 129 -21.35 -1.24 10.16
CA GLU A 129 -21.53 -0.86 11.59
C GLU A 129 -22.77 0.00 11.84
N THR A 130 -23.44 0.49 10.80
CA THR A 130 -24.56 1.44 10.95
C THR A 130 -25.79 1.05 10.15
N MET A 131 -26.94 1.56 10.61
CA MET A 131 -28.15 1.65 9.81
C MET A 131 -28.65 3.08 9.70
N ALA A 132 -29.17 3.40 8.52
CA ALA A 132 -29.79 4.67 8.20
C ALA A 132 -31.29 4.62 8.49
N ILE A 133 -31.76 5.54 9.35
CA ILE A 133 -33.17 5.70 9.64
C ILE A 133 -33.78 6.79 8.76
N LEU A 134 -34.75 6.41 7.93
CA LEU A 134 -35.44 7.32 7.01
C LEU A 134 -36.74 7.85 7.62
N PHE A 135 -36.91 9.16 7.58
CA PHE A 135 -38.13 9.85 8.00
C PHE A 135 -38.39 11.09 7.16
N TYR A 136 -39.65 11.53 7.16
CA TYR A 136 -40.12 12.68 6.42
C TYR A 136 -41.06 13.50 7.29
N GLY A 137 -41.27 14.74 6.90
CA GLY A 137 -42.20 15.65 7.55
C GLY A 137 -43.10 16.29 6.51
N SER A 138 -44.31 16.64 6.93
CA SER A 138 -45.22 17.45 6.15
C SER A 138 -45.80 18.55 7.02
N ASP A 139 -46.05 19.70 6.42
CA ASP A 139 -46.71 20.81 7.09
C ASP A 139 -47.57 21.59 6.09
N ASN A 140 -48.50 22.39 6.60
CA ASN A 140 -49.43 23.13 5.76
C ASN A 140 -48.83 24.41 5.15
N GLN A 141 -47.73 24.93 5.70
CA GLN A 141 -47.08 26.18 5.28
C GLN A 141 -45.57 26.06 5.14
N THR A 142 -44.93 25.15 5.86
CA THR A 142 -43.51 24.85 5.75
C THR A 142 -43.28 23.72 4.75
N SER A 143 -42.45 23.96 3.73
CA SER A 143 -42.04 22.94 2.76
C SER A 143 -41.27 21.82 3.44
N GLN A 144 -41.34 20.62 2.87
CA GLN A 144 -40.61 19.45 3.36
C GLN A 144 -39.10 19.69 3.52
N GLU A 145 -38.48 20.45 2.60
CA GLU A 145 -37.05 20.80 2.64
C GLU A 145 -36.68 21.77 3.78
N ASP A 146 -37.65 22.53 4.30
CA ASP A 146 -37.43 23.54 5.35
C ASP A 146 -37.85 23.06 6.75
N LEU A 147 -38.43 21.86 6.85
CA LEU A 147 -38.71 21.19 8.12
C LEU A 147 -37.40 20.76 8.77
N ARG A 148 -37.25 21.11 10.05
CA ARG A 148 -36.17 20.58 10.89
C ARG A 148 -36.66 19.37 11.65
N PHE A 149 -35.76 18.47 12.00
CA PHE A 149 -36.10 17.30 12.79
C PHE A 149 -35.28 17.27 14.08
N GLU A 150 -35.95 16.84 15.14
CA GLU A 150 -35.31 16.45 16.37
C GLU A 150 -35.48 14.93 16.53
N CYS A 151 -34.40 14.24 16.87
CA CYS A 151 -34.34 12.80 17.04
C CYS A 151 -33.82 12.43 18.42
N ARG A 152 -34.11 11.20 18.85
CA ARG A 152 -33.43 10.51 19.94
C ARG A 152 -33.45 9.00 19.71
N TYR A 153 -32.38 8.35 20.14
CA TYR A 153 -32.18 6.90 20.07
C TYR A 153 -31.66 6.43 21.41
N TYR A 154 -32.37 5.50 22.05
CA TYR A 154 -32.00 5.03 23.37
C TYR A 154 -32.40 3.57 23.57
N GLU A 155 -31.65 2.90 24.43
CA GLU A 155 -31.92 1.53 24.82
C GLU A 155 -33.21 1.45 25.65
N ASN A 156 -33.98 0.40 25.42
CA ASN A 156 -35.19 0.04 26.12
C ASN A 156 -35.03 -1.37 26.69
N ASP A 157 -34.61 -1.43 27.94
CA ASP A 157 -34.55 -2.67 28.70
C ASP A 157 -35.98 -3.25 28.84
N LEU A 158 -36.20 -4.42 28.24
CA LEU A 158 -37.48 -5.11 28.28
C LEU A 158 -37.71 -5.89 29.59
N LEU A 159 -36.66 -6.04 30.41
CA LEU A 159 -36.65 -6.79 31.67
C LEU A 159 -36.77 -5.87 32.89
N GLU A 160 -36.36 -4.61 32.79
CA GLU A 160 -36.51 -3.60 33.85
C GLU A 160 -37.46 -2.48 33.43
N GLN A 161 -38.52 -2.24 34.22
CA GLN A 161 -39.42 -1.13 33.94
C GLN A 161 -38.69 0.18 34.26
N PRO A 162 -38.61 1.16 33.33
CA PRO A 162 -37.88 2.40 33.59
C PRO A 162 -38.47 3.09 34.82
N ASP A 163 -37.59 3.45 35.77
CA ASP A 163 -37.98 4.21 36.94
C ASP A 163 -38.61 5.54 36.49
N PRO A 164 -39.78 5.91 37.02
CA PRO A 164 -40.42 7.17 36.63
C PRO A 164 -39.53 8.34 37.03
N LEU A 165 -39.00 9.07 36.04
CA LEU A 165 -38.25 10.30 36.26
C LEU A 165 -39.07 11.26 37.12
N ALA A 166 -38.52 11.64 38.27
CA ALA A 166 -39.18 12.63 39.11
C ALA A 166 -39.16 13.99 38.40
N PRO A 167 -40.19 14.86 38.57
CA PRO A 167 -40.28 16.15 37.87
C PRO A 167 -39.12 17.13 38.12
N TRP A 168 -38.21 16.81 39.05
CA TRP A 168 -37.07 17.63 39.44
C TRP A 168 -35.72 16.97 39.13
N ASP A 169 -35.72 15.72 38.66
CA ASP A 169 -34.49 15.07 38.22
C ASP A 169 -34.17 15.52 36.80
N PRO A 170 -32.90 15.79 36.47
CA PRO A 170 -32.52 16.11 35.10
C PRO A 170 -32.85 14.92 34.20
N VAL A 171 -33.38 15.22 33.01
CA VAL A 171 -33.60 14.18 31.99
C VAL A 171 -32.23 13.60 31.64
N PRO A 172 -32.05 12.27 31.69
CA PRO A 172 -30.83 11.60 31.23
C PRO A 172 -30.45 12.06 29.82
N VAL A 173 -29.16 12.18 29.55
CA VAL A 173 -28.64 12.73 28.28
C VAL A 173 -29.09 11.90 27.07
N GLU A 174 -29.30 10.60 27.28
CA GLU A 174 -29.75 9.62 26.29
C GLU A 174 -31.20 9.87 25.85
N LEU A 175 -32.00 10.58 26.67
CA LEU A 175 -33.40 10.91 26.36
C LEU A 175 -33.57 12.32 25.78
N TRP A 176 -32.47 13.06 25.56
CA TRP A 176 -32.51 14.40 25.00
C TRP A 176 -32.84 14.37 23.50
N TRP A 177 -33.62 15.37 23.08
CA TRP A 177 -33.87 15.63 21.67
C TRP A 177 -32.66 16.35 21.07
N VAL A 178 -32.05 15.75 20.05
CA VAL A 178 -30.94 16.34 19.29
C VAL A 178 -31.39 16.68 17.88
N SER A 179 -30.84 17.73 17.29
CA SER A 179 -31.10 18.03 15.87
C SER A 179 -30.58 16.87 15.02
N CYS A 180 -31.38 16.43 14.05
CA CYS A 180 -31.03 15.35 13.13
C CYS A 180 -31.45 15.69 11.69
N ALA A 181 -30.91 14.94 10.74
CA ALA A 181 -31.30 14.97 9.34
C ALA A 181 -31.76 13.57 8.92
N SER A 182 -32.64 13.47 7.92
CA SER A 182 -32.98 12.20 7.27
C SER A 182 -32.06 12.03 6.04
N PRO A 183 -31.39 10.87 5.88
CA PRO A 183 -31.35 9.74 6.82
C PRO A 183 -30.52 10.05 8.09
N TRP A 184 -30.91 9.47 9.22
CA TRP A 184 -30.15 9.55 10.49
C TRP A 184 -29.46 8.23 10.78
N GLN A 185 -28.13 8.24 10.89
CA GLN A 185 -27.34 7.04 11.15
C GLN A 185 -27.33 6.68 12.64
N VAL A 186 -27.54 5.40 12.93
CA VAL A 186 -27.39 4.81 14.27
C VAL A 186 -26.52 3.54 14.18
N PRO A 187 -25.83 3.13 15.27
CA PRO A 187 -25.11 1.87 15.30
C PRO A 187 -26.04 0.67 15.02
N LEU A 188 -25.48 -0.43 14.50
CA LEU A 188 -26.20 -1.68 14.36
C LEU A 188 -26.77 -2.16 15.70
N ILE A 189 -27.91 -2.82 15.63
CA ILE A 189 -28.58 -3.35 16.82
C ILE A 189 -27.97 -4.73 17.12
N GLU A 190 -27.09 -4.77 18.11
CA GLU A 190 -26.49 -6.01 18.60
C GLU A 190 -27.49 -6.89 19.36
N ALA A 191 -27.21 -8.20 19.43
CA ALA A 191 -28.09 -9.25 19.96
C ALA A 191 -28.31 -9.26 21.49
N GLU A 192 -27.94 -8.18 22.19
CA GLU A 192 -28.21 -8.09 23.61
C GLU A 192 -29.73 -8.03 23.88
N LEU A 193 -30.19 -8.53 25.02
CA LEU A 193 -31.61 -8.74 25.33
C LEU A 193 -32.44 -7.43 25.47
N GLY A 194 -31.86 -6.27 25.13
CA GLY A 194 -32.49 -4.95 25.10
C GLY A 194 -33.08 -4.62 23.72
N GLY A 195 -34.21 -3.91 23.70
CA GLY A 195 -34.68 -3.27 22.46
C GLY A 195 -34.13 -1.84 22.35
N TYR A 196 -34.22 -1.20 21.20
CA TYR A 196 -33.94 0.24 21.08
C TYR A 196 -35.20 0.98 20.66
N ILE A 197 -35.37 2.22 21.12
CA ILE A 197 -36.45 3.09 20.70
C ILE A 197 -35.86 4.27 19.94
N PHE A 198 -36.35 4.46 18.72
CA PHE A 198 -36.14 5.66 17.95
C PHE A 198 -37.40 6.53 17.99
N GLU A 199 -37.21 7.81 18.27
CA GLU A 199 -38.26 8.80 18.12
C GLU A 199 -37.76 9.99 17.30
N VAL A 200 -38.63 10.48 16.42
CA VAL A 200 -38.39 11.66 15.60
C VAL A 200 -39.61 12.56 15.57
N ARG A 201 -39.37 13.87 15.59
CA ARG A 201 -40.42 14.88 15.44
C ARG A 201 -39.95 16.04 14.57
N ALA A 202 -40.81 16.49 13.69
CA ALA A 202 -40.60 17.66 12.86
C ALA A 202 -40.84 18.95 13.66
N VAL A 203 -40.10 19.99 13.29
CA VAL A 203 -40.19 21.35 13.80
C VAL A 203 -40.25 22.29 12.61
N ASP A 204 -41.34 23.03 12.51
CA ASP A 204 -41.57 23.96 11.40
C ASP A 204 -40.77 25.27 11.54
N LEU A 205 -40.89 26.17 10.55
CA LEU A 205 -40.21 27.47 10.58
C LEU A 205 -40.75 28.40 11.68
N ALA A 206 -42.02 28.24 12.08
CA ALA A 206 -42.67 28.96 13.16
C ALA A 206 -42.36 28.38 14.56
N ARG A 207 -41.59 27.28 14.63
CA ARG A 207 -41.25 26.50 15.82
C ARG A 207 -42.42 25.78 16.46
N ASN A 208 -43.49 25.50 15.71
CA ASN A 208 -44.42 24.48 16.16
C ASN A 208 -43.74 23.11 16.02
N ILE A 209 -43.92 22.28 17.04
CA ILE A 209 -43.30 20.96 17.15
C ILE A 209 -44.41 19.94 16.97
N ASP A 210 -44.16 18.89 16.17
CA ASP A 210 -45.08 17.77 16.08
C ASP A 210 -45.38 17.21 17.49
N PRO A 211 -46.65 17.30 17.96
CA PRO A 211 -47.03 16.84 19.29
C PRO A 211 -47.08 15.31 19.41
N THR A 212 -46.96 14.60 18.29
CA THR A 212 -47.03 13.15 18.16
C THR A 212 -45.79 12.63 17.44
N PRO A 213 -44.61 12.58 18.12
CA PRO A 213 -43.41 12.04 17.52
C PRO A 213 -43.65 10.67 16.89
N ALA A 214 -43.09 10.46 15.72
CA ALA A 214 -43.09 9.14 15.10
C ALA A 214 -42.11 8.25 15.87
N VAL A 215 -42.57 7.06 16.26
CA VAL A 215 -41.81 6.14 17.12
C VAL A 215 -41.59 4.82 16.39
N HIS A 216 -40.36 4.31 16.46
CA HIS A 216 -40.04 2.96 16.04
C HIS A 216 -39.33 2.19 17.15
N ASN A 217 -39.75 0.95 17.34
CA ASN A 217 -39.12 0.04 18.30
C ASN A 217 -38.32 -0.99 17.52
N PHE A 218 -37.03 -0.98 17.79
CA PHE A 218 -36.06 -1.93 17.29
C PHE A 218 -35.91 -3.09 18.28
N SER A 219 -35.74 -4.30 17.75
CA SER A 219 -35.41 -5.49 18.52
C SER A 219 -34.43 -6.33 17.72
N ALA A 220 -33.36 -6.81 18.36
CA ALA A 220 -32.41 -7.69 17.70
C ALA A 220 -33.07 -8.99 17.22
N SER A 221 -32.65 -9.47 16.03
CA SER A 221 -33.06 -10.77 15.52
C SER A 221 -32.36 -11.88 16.31
N ILE A 222 -33.14 -12.76 16.93
CA ILE A 222 -32.65 -14.01 17.54
C ILE A 222 -32.91 -15.22 16.64
N VAL A 223 -33.09 -15.00 15.33
CA VAL A 223 -33.28 -16.06 14.34
C VAL A 223 -31.98 -16.23 13.57
N PRO A 224 -31.37 -17.44 13.55
CA PRO A 224 -30.16 -17.65 12.78
C PRO A 224 -30.44 -17.48 11.29
N PRO A 225 -29.45 -17.02 10.50
CA PRO A 225 -29.61 -16.90 9.07
C PRO A 225 -29.61 -18.28 8.38
N ASP A 226 -30.09 -18.34 7.14
CA ASP A 226 -29.81 -19.45 6.22
C ASP A 226 -28.79 -18.99 5.15
N THR A 227 -27.89 -19.87 4.74
CA THR A 227 -26.87 -19.61 3.71
C THR A 227 -27.23 -20.27 2.39
N VAL A 228 -26.98 -19.58 1.27
CA VAL A 228 -27.22 -20.11 -0.08
C VAL A 228 -25.99 -19.91 -0.96
N ILE A 229 -25.57 -20.98 -1.65
CA ILE A 229 -24.55 -20.89 -2.70
C ILE A 229 -25.23 -20.43 -4.01
N VAL A 230 -24.77 -19.29 -4.54
CA VAL A 230 -25.31 -18.62 -5.73
C VAL A 230 -24.53 -19.04 -6.98
N GLU A 231 -23.21 -18.84 -6.96
CA GLU A 231 -22.29 -19.31 -8.00
C GLU A 231 -21.46 -20.47 -7.48
N MET A 232 -21.23 -21.46 -8.36
CA MET A 232 -20.47 -22.66 -8.05
C MET A 232 -19.86 -23.23 -9.34
N PRO A 233 -18.77 -24.02 -9.25
CA PRO A 233 -18.20 -24.73 -10.39
C PRO A 233 -19.19 -25.69 -11.05
N PRO A 234 -18.96 -26.12 -12.30
CA PRO A 234 -19.63 -27.28 -12.86
C PRO A 234 -19.36 -28.54 -12.02
N LEU A 235 -20.36 -29.42 -11.90
CA LEU A 235 -20.28 -30.67 -11.12
C LEU A 235 -19.04 -31.53 -11.47
N VAL A 236 -18.63 -31.49 -12.73
CA VAL A 236 -17.38 -32.07 -13.21
C VAL A 236 -16.68 -31.00 -14.03
N THR A 237 -15.46 -30.66 -13.64
CA THR A 237 -14.63 -29.62 -14.27
C THR A 237 -13.22 -30.12 -14.49
N ASN A 238 -12.48 -29.48 -15.38
CA ASN A 238 -11.04 -29.66 -15.56
C ASN A 238 -10.23 -28.41 -15.17
N SER A 239 -10.89 -27.46 -14.52
CA SER A 239 -10.25 -26.32 -13.87
C SER A 239 -9.76 -26.73 -12.49
N HIS A 240 -8.49 -26.42 -12.21
CA HIS A 240 -7.90 -26.54 -10.87
C HIS A 240 -8.22 -25.34 -9.98
N SER A 241 -9.02 -24.40 -10.46
CA SER A 241 -9.52 -23.26 -9.70
C SER A 241 -11.05 -23.30 -9.64
N ALA A 242 -11.62 -22.81 -8.54
CA ALA A 242 -13.05 -22.76 -8.29
C ALA A 242 -13.46 -21.40 -7.73
N THR A 243 -14.53 -20.84 -8.29
CA THR A 243 -15.13 -19.59 -7.81
C THR A 243 -16.50 -19.88 -7.22
N PHE A 244 -16.75 -19.29 -6.05
CA PHE A 244 -18.02 -19.36 -5.37
C PHE A 244 -18.53 -17.97 -5.02
N SER A 245 -19.84 -17.79 -5.08
CA SER A 245 -20.51 -16.65 -4.46
C SER A 245 -21.67 -17.13 -3.61
N PHE A 246 -21.96 -16.37 -2.57
CA PHE A 246 -22.92 -16.72 -1.54
C PHE A 246 -23.98 -15.63 -1.39
N SER A 247 -25.08 -15.97 -0.74
CA SER A 247 -26.06 -15.02 -0.25
C SER A 247 -26.59 -15.50 1.09
N ILE A 248 -26.90 -14.56 1.97
CA ILE A 248 -27.64 -14.81 3.21
C ILE A 248 -29.14 -14.70 2.93
N ILE A 249 -29.94 -15.45 3.68
CA ILE A 249 -31.36 -15.22 3.86
C ILE A 249 -31.55 -14.85 5.33
N ASP A 250 -31.63 -13.55 5.61
CA ASP A 250 -31.88 -13.00 6.94
C ASP A 250 -32.91 -11.87 6.84
N ALA A 251 -33.61 -11.58 7.94
CA ALA A 251 -34.65 -10.55 7.97
C ALA A 251 -34.09 -9.14 8.23
N PHE A 252 -32.89 -9.03 8.78
CA PHE A 252 -32.23 -7.80 9.20
C PHE A 252 -30.93 -7.54 8.44
N THR A 253 -30.07 -8.55 8.27
CA THR A 253 -28.77 -8.39 7.61
C THR A 253 -28.90 -8.57 6.10
N PRO A 254 -28.68 -7.51 5.31
CA PRO A 254 -28.64 -7.61 3.85
C PRO A 254 -27.46 -8.48 3.36
N PRO A 255 -27.56 -9.16 2.21
CA PRO A 255 -26.50 -10.03 1.69
C PRO A 255 -25.13 -9.37 1.52
N GLN A 256 -25.08 -8.08 1.22
CA GLN A 256 -23.83 -7.35 1.01
C GLN A 256 -23.07 -7.02 2.31
N PHE A 257 -23.67 -7.26 3.47
CA PHE A 257 -23.06 -7.05 4.79
C PHE A 257 -23.00 -8.35 5.60
N ALA A 258 -23.18 -9.50 4.95
CA ALA A 258 -23.07 -10.80 5.60
C ALA A 258 -21.62 -11.26 5.60
N GLU A 259 -21.16 -11.74 6.76
CA GLU A 259 -19.88 -12.42 6.91
C GLU A 259 -20.07 -13.92 6.71
N TYR A 260 -19.03 -14.58 6.18
CA TYR A 260 -19.07 -16.00 5.85
C TYR A 260 -17.84 -16.71 6.39
N GLU A 261 -18.04 -17.94 6.85
CA GLU A 261 -16.96 -18.88 7.06
C GLU A 261 -17.11 -20.07 6.13
N CYS A 262 -15.97 -20.54 5.63
CA CYS A 262 -15.87 -21.67 4.73
C CYS A 262 -14.96 -22.75 5.31
N ARG A 263 -15.22 -23.99 4.88
CA ARG A 263 -14.27 -25.09 4.99
C ARG A 263 -14.26 -25.90 3.70
N LEU A 264 -13.08 -26.15 3.17
CA LEU A 264 -12.86 -26.96 1.97
C LEU A 264 -12.25 -28.31 2.37
N ASP A 265 -12.84 -29.41 1.91
CA ASP A 265 -12.34 -30.79 2.09
C ASP A 265 -12.07 -31.24 3.52
N SER A 266 -12.57 -30.50 4.51
CA SER A 266 -12.43 -30.79 5.93
C SER A 266 -13.77 -31.11 6.57
N GLY A 267 -13.80 -32.15 7.39
CA GLY A 267 -14.92 -32.47 8.28
C GLY A 267 -14.72 -31.98 9.71
N ASP A 268 -13.56 -31.38 10.01
CA ASP A 268 -13.20 -30.93 11.36
C ASP A 268 -14.10 -29.75 11.79
N PRO A 269 -14.74 -29.80 12.98
CA PRO A 269 -15.54 -28.69 13.47
C PRO A 269 -14.75 -27.43 13.85
N GLU A 270 -13.42 -27.49 13.98
CA GLU A 270 -12.56 -26.35 14.34
C GLU A 270 -11.91 -25.68 13.12
N MET A 271 -12.03 -26.28 11.92
CA MET A 271 -11.43 -25.78 10.66
C MET A 271 -12.36 -24.85 9.86
N TRP A 272 -13.14 -24.02 10.54
CA TRP A 272 -13.88 -22.94 9.88
C TRP A 272 -12.94 -21.74 9.77
N LEU A 273 -12.73 -21.26 8.55
CA LEU A 273 -11.96 -20.06 8.26
C LEU A 273 -12.89 -19.01 7.68
N GLU A 274 -12.59 -17.74 7.94
CA GLU A 274 -13.26 -16.65 7.24
C GLU A 274 -13.07 -16.80 5.72
N CYS A 275 -14.11 -16.47 4.96
CA CYS A 275 -14.03 -16.46 3.52
C CYS A 275 -14.82 -15.28 2.92
N PHE A 276 -14.19 -14.58 1.98
CA PHE A 276 -14.79 -13.43 1.32
C PHE A 276 -15.87 -13.84 0.31
N ASN A 277 -16.75 -12.92 -0.07
CA ASN A 277 -17.78 -13.17 -1.07
C ASN A 277 -17.63 -12.18 -2.24
N PRO A 278 -17.22 -12.62 -3.44
CA PRO A 278 -16.97 -14.02 -3.84
C PRO A 278 -15.66 -14.61 -3.30
N THR A 279 -15.64 -15.93 -3.14
CA THR A 279 -14.47 -16.72 -2.72
C THR A 279 -13.81 -17.41 -3.92
N PHE A 280 -12.49 -17.44 -3.91
CA PHE A 280 -11.67 -18.13 -4.90
C PHE A 280 -10.84 -19.24 -4.24
N TYR A 281 -10.79 -20.39 -4.88
CA TYR A 281 -9.85 -21.47 -4.56
C TYR A 281 -9.01 -21.78 -5.79
N SER A 282 -7.73 -22.00 -5.59
CA SER A 282 -6.75 -22.38 -6.61
C SER A 282 -6.13 -23.73 -6.30
N ASN A 283 -5.34 -24.26 -7.24
CA ASN A 283 -4.49 -25.43 -7.01
C ASN A 283 -5.23 -26.70 -6.51
N LEU A 284 -6.51 -26.86 -6.86
CA LEU A 284 -7.33 -28.00 -6.48
C LEU A 284 -6.87 -29.26 -7.21
N ALA A 285 -6.23 -30.20 -6.52
CA ALA A 285 -5.78 -31.46 -7.13
C ALA A 285 -6.95 -32.29 -7.67
N SER A 286 -6.76 -33.05 -8.76
CA SER A 286 -7.84 -33.89 -9.31
C SER A 286 -8.41 -34.87 -8.27
N GLY A 287 -9.74 -34.85 -8.15
CA GLY A 287 -10.43 -35.54 -7.08
C GLY A 287 -11.82 -34.98 -6.82
N GLU A 288 -12.48 -35.55 -5.82
CA GLU A 288 -13.72 -35.00 -5.28
C GLU A 288 -13.37 -33.92 -4.27
N HIS A 289 -14.00 -32.75 -4.42
CA HIS A 289 -13.90 -31.65 -3.46
C HIS A 289 -15.28 -31.33 -2.88
N THR A 290 -15.31 -30.89 -1.62
CA THR A 290 -16.51 -30.46 -0.91
C THR A 290 -16.26 -29.13 -0.22
N LEU A 291 -17.05 -28.12 -0.58
CA LEU A 291 -17.15 -26.86 0.15
C LEU A 291 -18.35 -26.91 1.10
N GLU A 292 -18.15 -26.46 2.33
CA GLU A 292 -19.21 -26.07 3.24
C GLU A 292 -19.06 -24.59 3.62
N VAL A 293 -20.14 -23.84 3.60
CA VAL A 293 -20.17 -22.40 3.91
C VAL A 293 -21.34 -22.08 4.83
N ARG A 294 -21.12 -21.18 5.79
CA ARG A 294 -22.14 -20.69 6.72
C ARG A 294 -22.00 -19.19 6.91
N ALA A 295 -23.12 -18.49 6.96
CA ALA A 295 -23.19 -17.06 7.19
C ALA A 295 -23.38 -16.72 8.67
N TYR A 296 -22.89 -15.54 9.05
CA TYR A 296 -23.27 -14.84 10.27
C TYR A 296 -24.20 -13.68 9.91
N ASN A 297 -25.18 -13.42 10.77
CA ASN A 297 -25.92 -12.16 10.70
C ASN A 297 -25.31 -11.13 11.65
N GLY A 298 -25.72 -9.87 11.54
CA GLY A 298 -25.25 -8.76 12.38
C GLY A 298 -25.62 -8.88 13.87
N ALA A 299 -26.25 -10.00 14.27
CA ALA A 299 -26.49 -10.42 15.65
C ALA A 299 -25.52 -11.54 16.09
N GLU A 300 -24.44 -11.75 15.34
CA GLU A 300 -23.41 -12.80 15.52
C GLU A 300 -23.96 -14.23 15.60
N MET A 301 -25.14 -14.46 15.01
CA MET A 301 -25.71 -15.79 14.98
C MET A 301 -25.34 -16.51 13.70
N VAL A 302 -24.81 -17.72 13.86
CA VAL A 302 -24.33 -18.56 12.78
C VAL A 302 -25.44 -19.45 12.20
N ASP A 303 -25.44 -19.64 10.88
CA ASP A 303 -26.27 -20.65 10.21
C ASP A 303 -26.00 -22.06 10.78
N PRO A 304 -26.99 -22.71 11.43
CA PRO A 304 -26.82 -24.04 12.02
C PRO A 304 -26.83 -25.17 10.98
N THR A 305 -27.13 -24.86 9.72
CA THR A 305 -27.23 -25.78 8.58
C THR A 305 -26.40 -25.28 7.40
N PRO A 306 -25.05 -25.37 7.48
CA PRO A 306 -24.16 -24.87 6.43
C PRO A 306 -24.55 -25.36 5.05
N ALA A 307 -24.52 -24.47 4.06
CA ALA A 307 -24.70 -24.83 2.68
C ALA A 307 -23.50 -25.67 2.21
N ARG A 308 -23.77 -26.75 1.47
CA ARG A 308 -22.77 -27.73 1.07
C ARG A 308 -22.81 -28.00 -0.43
N TYR A 309 -21.64 -28.00 -1.08
CA TYR A 309 -21.50 -28.35 -2.48
C TYR A 309 -20.32 -29.29 -2.71
N THR A 310 -20.53 -30.33 -3.52
CA THR A 310 -19.50 -31.33 -3.86
C THR A 310 -19.36 -31.41 -5.38
N TRP A 311 -18.12 -31.31 -5.88
CA TRP A 311 -17.79 -31.41 -7.30
C TRP A 311 -16.55 -32.27 -7.51
N THR A 312 -16.24 -32.57 -8.77
CA THR A 312 -15.04 -33.32 -9.14
C THR A 312 -14.17 -32.53 -10.10
N VAL A 313 -12.91 -32.33 -9.72
CA VAL A 313 -11.85 -31.87 -10.62
C VAL A 313 -11.28 -33.09 -11.33
N THR A 314 -11.18 -32.98 -12.65
CA THR A 314 -10.69 -34.03 -13.54
C THR A 314 -9.47 -33.53 -14.30
N GLN A 315 -8.71 -34.48 -14.83
CA GLN A 315 -7.58 -34.21 -15.71
C GLN A 315 -7.90 -33.15 -16.79
N GLY A 316 -7.03 -32.15 -16.89
CA GLY A 316 -6.96 -31.19 -17.98
C GLY A 316 -6.90 -31.84 -19.36
N SER A 317 -7.49 -31.22 -20.37
CA SER A 317 -7.41 -31.69 -21.76
C SER A 317 -6.09 -31.32 -22.47
N SER A 318 -5.24 -30.55 -21.79
CA SER A 318 -3.98 -29.98 -22.28
C SER A 318 -2.95 -29.99 -21.15
N CYS A 319 -1.66 -30.05 -21.50
CA CYS A 319 -0.58 -30.05 -20.52
C CYS A 319 -0.38 -28.69 -19.84
N ASP A 320 -0.84 -27.61 -20.48
CA ASP A 320 -0.86 -26.28 -19.86
C ASP A 320 -1.79 -26.21 -18.64
N LEU A 321 -2.83 -27.06 -18.57
CA LEU A 321 -3.74 -27.12 -17.43
C LEU A 321 -3.28 -28.11 -16.36
N ALA A 322 -2.20 -28.86 -16.60
CA ALA A 322 -1.68 -29.84 -15.65
C ALA A 322 -0.72 -29.21 -14.62
N ASN A 323 -0.30 -27.96 -14.83
CA ASN A 323 0.50 -27.21 -13.87
C ASN A 323 -0.27 -27.07 -12.55
N ILE A 324 0.41 -27.33 -11.44
CA ILE A 324 -0.22 -27.31 -10.12
C ILE A 324 0.83 -27.07 -9.04
N THR A 325 0.45 -26.34 -8.01
CA THR A 325 1.19 -26.29 -6.74
C THR A 325 0.45 -27.12 -5.70
N LEU A 326 1.13 -28.10 -5.11
CA LEU A 326 0.53 -29.00 -4.13
C LEU A 326 0.91 -28.57 -2.73
N THR A 327 -0.04 -28.59 -1.79
CA THR A 327 0.25 -28.50 -0.36
C THR A 327 0.65 -29.86 0.20
N ALA A 328 1.40 -29.87 1.31
CA ALA A 328 1.77 -31.12 1.97
C ALA A 328 0.51 -31.93 2.35
N THR A 329 0.64 -33.25 2.42
CA THR A 329 -0.38 -34.22 2.92
C THR A 329 0.02 -34.88 4.23
N ALA A 330 1.30 -34.76 4.58
CA ALA A 330 1.88 -35.10 5.86
C ALA A 330 3.22 -34.36 5.95
N ASP A 331 3.52 -33.82 7.11
CA ASP A 331 4.83 -33.28 7.45
C ASP A 331 5.19 -33.68 8.90
N GLY A 332 6.09 -32.97 9.55
CA GLY A 332 6.55 -33.30 10.90
C GLY A 332 8.06 -33.39 10.98
N TRP A 333 8.58 -33.31 12.20
CA TRP A 333 10.02 -33.35 12.45
C TRP A 333 10.39 -34.43 13.46
N ILE A 334 11.65 -34.83 13.42
CA ILE A 334 12.22 -35.85 14.29
C ILE A 334 13.43 -35.29 15.01
N ASP A 335 13.51 -35.55 16.31
CA ASP A 335 14.57 -35.03 17.19
C ASP A 335 15.40 -36.15 17.80
N GLU A 336 16.72 -36.14 17.54
CA GLU A 336 17.67 -37.09 18.12
C GLU A 336 17.77 -36.96 19.66
N VAL A 337 17.54 -35.75 20.20
CA VAL A 337 17.57 -35.48 21.65
C VAL A 337 16.37 -36.14 22.34
N ASN A 338 15.20 -36.10 21.70
CA ASN A 338 13.95 -36.67 22.19
C ASN A 338 13.43 -37.78 21.26
N PRO A 339 14.12 -38.93 21.17
CA PRO A 339 13.96 -39.84 20.05
C PRO A 339 12.65 -40.66 20.03
N ALA A 340 11.86 -40.56 21.09
CA ALA A 340 10.57 -41.22 21.24
C ALA A 340 9.37 -40.26 21.12
N GLU A 341 9.62 -38.95 21.10
CA GLU A 341 8.57 -37.95 20.99
C GLU A 341 8.09 -37.81 19.54
N ASN A 342 6.82 -37.44 19.41
CA ASN A 342 6.13 -37.20 18.16
C ASN A 342 5.52 -35.80 18.22
N TYR A 343 5.67 -35.05 17.14
CA TYR A 343 5.39 -33.61 17.07
C TYR A 343 4.24 -33.29 16.09
N LEU A 344 3.14 -34.05 16.18
CA LEU A 344 2.00 -34.06 15.23
C LEU A 344 1.28 -32.71 15.01
N PHE A 345 1.45 -31.73 15.89
CA PHE A 345 0.69 -30.47 15.84
C PHE A 345 1.59 -29.24 15.96
N GLU A 346 2.89 -29.40 15.73
CA GLU A 346 3.81 -28.26 15.75
C GLU A 346 3.61 -27.43 14.49
N THR A 347 3.54 -26.11 14.63
CA THR A 347 3.38 -25.19 13.51
C THR A 347 4.71 -24.84 12.83
N GLU A 348 5.83 -25.25 13.44
CA GLU A 348 7.19 -25.06 12.94
C GLU A 348 8.00 -26.36 13.08
N LEU A 349 8.69 -26.74 12.01
CA LEU A 349 9.40 -28.01 11.87
C LEU A 349 10.91 -27.79 11.80
N THR A 350 11.62 -28.17 12.86
CA THR A 350 13.04 -27.83 13.05
C THR A 350 14.02 -28.73 12.29
N VAL A 351 15.03 -28.08 11.71
CA VAL A 351 16.27 -28.69 11.20
C VAL A 351 17.48 -28.20 12.00
N ARG A 352 18.09 -29.11 12.77
CA ARG A 352 19.24 -28.83 13.64
C ARG A 352 20.42 -29.74 13.30
N SER A 353 21.63 -29.20 13.31
CA SER A 353 22.89 -29.93 13.06
C SER A 353 23.79 -30.09 14.29
N GLY A 354 23.28 -29.83 15.50
CA GLY A 354 24.03 -29.80 16.75
C GLY A 354 24.68 -31.12 17.20
N ALA A 355 25.68 -31.03 18.08
CA ALA A 355 26.25 -32.16 18.83
C ALA A 355 26.81 -31.74 20.20
N THR A 356 26.92 -32.71 21.12
CA THR A 356 27.59 -32.56 22.42
C THR A 356 28.81 -33.47 22.56
N GLY A 357 29.62 -33.24 23.59
CA GLY A 357 30.92 -33.89 23.80
C GLY A 357 32.06 -33.06 23.23
N ASN A 358 33.30 -33.49 23.40
CA ASN A 358 34.48 -32.84 22.81
C ASN A 358 35.53 -33.91 22.44
N PRO A 359 35.66 -34.25 21.15
CA PRO A 359 36.62 -35.25 20.67
C PRO A 359 38.07 -34.91 21.01
N GLU A 360 38.42 -33.62 21.11
CA GLU A 360 39.78 -33.16 21.41
C GLU A 360 40.23 -33.54 22.82
N VAL A 361 39.30 -33.69 23.75
CA VAL A 361 39.55 -34.14 25.13
C VAL A 361 39.16 -35.60 25.38
N GLY A 362 38.81 -36.34 24.31
CA GLY A 362 38.49 -37.76 24.37
C GLY A 362 37.05 -38.08 24.82
N GLU A 363 36.15 -37.09 24.81
CA GLU A 363 34.72 -37.30 24.99
C GLU A 363 34.09 -37.70 23.64
N PRO A 364 33.17 -38.70 23.61
CA PRO A 364 32.50 -39.08 22.38
C PRO A 364 31.58 -37.95 21.91
N LEU A 365 31.59 -37.68 20.61
CA LEU A 365 30.61 -36.80 19.99
C LEU A 365 29.25 -37.50 19.98
N VAL A 366 28.22 -36.82 20.50
CA VAL A 366 26.83 -37.30 20.53
C VAL A 366 25.98 -36.31 19.74
N GLY A 367 25.39 -36.79 18.65
CA GLY A 367 24.51 -35.99 17.80
C GLY A 367 23.30 -35.47 18.55
N GLN A 368 22.88 -34.26 18.19
CA GLN A 368 21.65 -33.62 18.62
C GLN A 368 20.87 -33.16 17.39
N ASN A 369 20.92 -33.93 16.30
CA ASN A 369 20.35 -33.50 15.04
C ASN A 369 18.83 -33.48 15.12
N ALA A 370 18.23 -32.64 14.28
CA ALA A 370 16.81 -32.65 14.04
C ALA A 370 16.55 -32.51 12.55
N ARG A 371 15.50 -33.17 12.05
CA ARG A 371 15.20 -33.24 10.62
C ARG A 371 13.70 -33.10 10.41
N SER A 372 13.31 -32.37 9.37
CA SER A 372 11.91 -32.21 8.96
C SER A 372 11.60 -33.16 7.81
N LEU A 373 10.37 -33.64 7.72
CA LEU A 373 9.92 -34.57 6.69
C LEU A 373 8.66 -34.01 6.05
N PHE A 374 8.55 -34.12 4.73
CA PHE A 374 7.39 -33.62 3.98
C PHE A 374 6.97 -34.62 2.92
N ARG A 375 5.67 -34.83 2.78
CA ARG A 375 5.08 -35.70 1.75
C ARG A 375 3.85 -35.07 1.13
N PHE A 376 3.75 -35.17 -0.18
CA PHE A 376 2.68 -34.58 -1.00
C PHE A 376 1.90 -35.66 -1.73
N ALA A 377 0.60 -35.47 -1.98
CA ALA A 377 -0.14 -36.34 -2.88
C ALA A 377 0.18 -35.94 -4.33
N LEU A 378 0.81 -36.85 -5.08
CA LEU A 378 1.19 -36.56 -6.47
C LEU A 378 -0.01 -36.76 -7.41
N PRO A 379 -0.21 -35.86 -8.40
CA PRO A 379 -1.22 -36.04 -9.42
C PRO A 379 -0.89 -37.28 -10.27
N THR A 380 -1.90 -38.11 -10.51
CA THR A 380 -1.77 -39.34 -11.35
C THR A 380 -2.51 -39.21 -12.69
N ASP A 381 -3.04 -38.02 -12.91
CA ASP A 381 -3.98 -37.62 -13.92
C ASP A 381 -3.32 -36.65 -14.91
N ALA A 382 -2.01 -36.77 -15.14
CA ALA A 382 -1.26 -36.03 -16.16
C ALA A 382 -0.31 -36.97 -16.93
N SER A 383 -0.71 -38.24 -17.10
CA SER A 383 0.17 -39.34 -17.53
C SER A 383 0.75 -39.18 -18.94
N GLU A 384 0.07 -38.41 -19.80
CA GLU A 384 0.47 -38.07 -21.16
C GLU A 384 1.35 -36.82 -21.24
N CYS A 385 1.42 -36.04 -20.17
CA CYS A 385 2.21 -34.83 -20.10
C CYS A 385 3.63 -35.12 -19.61
N VAL A 386 4.59 -34.35 -20.14
CA VAL A 386 5.98 -34.46 -19.73
C VAL A 386 6.23 -33.43 -18.65
N LEU A 387 6.61 -33.90 -17.46
CA LEU A 387 7.01 -33.02 -16.36
C LEU A 387 8.32 -32.30 -16.74
N GLU A 388 8.26 -30.97 -16.82
CA GLU A 388 9.37 -30.08 -17.18
C GLU A 388 10.21 -29.74 -15.94
N SER A 389 9.54 -29.39 -14.83
CA SER A 389 10.18 -29.10 -13.55
C SER A 389 9.34 -29.59 -12.37
N ALA A 390 10.02 -29.87 -11.25
CA ALA A 390 9.38 -30.06 -9.97
C ALA A 390 10.23 -29.39 -8.88
N THR A 391 9.62 -28.44 -8.18
CA THR A 391 10.30 -27.64 -7.15
C THR A 391 9.62 -27.87 -5.81
N LEU A 392 10.38 -28.37 -4.83
CA LEU A 392 9.96 -28.37 -3.43
C LEU A 392 10.25 -26.98 -2.86
N ARG A 393 9.24 -26.30 -2.32
CA ARG A 393 9.38 -24.98 -1.69
C ARG A 393 8.92 -25.04 -0.23
N LEU A 394 9.77 -24.63 0.70
CA LEU A 394 9.48 -24.62 2.13
C LEU A 394 9.79 -23.23 2.69
N TYR A 395 8.82 -22.64 3.40
CA TYR A 395 8.97 -21.29 3.95
C TYR A 395 9.79 -21.31 5.24
N ASN A 396 10.80 -20.45 5.32
CA ASN A 396 11.68 -20.32 6.47
C ASN A 396 11.67 -18.88 7.00
N SER A 397 11.08 -18.71 8.20
CA SER A 397 10.98 -17.41 8.89
C SER A 397 12.24 -17.02 9.66
N SER A 398 13.18 -17.94 9.86
CA SER A 398 14.32 -17.75 10.76
C SER A 398 15.56 -18.53 10.28
N PRO A 399 16.13 -18.19 9.11
CA PRO A 399 17.34 -18.84 8.61
C PRO A 399 18.53 -18.69 9.54
N THR A 400 19.33 -19.74 9.63
CA THR A 400 20.72 -19.62 10.07
C THR A 400 21.62 -19.53 8.83
N GLU A 401 22.39 -18.45 8.73
CA GLU A 401 23.29 -18.16 7.62
C GLU A 401 24.40 -19.23 7.46
N GLY A 402 24.91 -19.40 6.24
CA GLY A 402 26.06 -20.25 5.94
C GLY A 402 25.77 -21.76 5.90
N ARG A 403 24.53 -22.17 6.13
CA ARG A 403 24.09 -23.57 6.03
C ARG A 403 23.69 -23.92 4.60
N THR A 404 24.01 -25.15 4.18
CA THR A 404 23.46 -25.77 2.98
C THR A 404 22.57 -26.94 3.40
N LEU A 405 21.29 -26.88 3.07
CA LEU A 405 20.30 -27.90 3.41
C LEU A 405 20.08 -28.88 2.26
N GLU A 406 19.94 -30.16 2.62
CA GLU A 406 19.68 -31.26 1.70
C GLU A 406 18.20 -31.69 1.76
N ALA A 407 17.55 -31.75 0.61
CA ALA A 407 16.29 -32.48 0.43
C ALA A 407 16.60 -33.92 -0.01
N VAL A 408 16.55 -34.85 0.95
CA VAL A 408 16.94 -36.26 0.77
C VAL A 408 15.72 -37.10 0.39
N PRO A 409 15.72 -37.79 -0.77
CA PRO A 409 14.68 -38.73 -1.15
C PRO A 409 14.42 -39.84 -0.13
N LEU A 410 13.15 -40.10 0.21
CA LEU A 410 12.72 -41.22 1.06
C LEU A 410 12.36 -42.46 0.23
N ALA A 411 12.46 -43.65 0.84
CA ALA A 411 12.17 -44.94 0.19
C ALA A 411 10.98 -45.70 0.81
N GLU A 412 10.43 -45.22 1.92
CA GLU A 412 9.35 -45.88 2.66
C GLU A 412 8.22 -44.92 3.00
N LEU A 413 6.99 -45.45 3.05
CA LEU A 413 5.82 -44.70 3.51
C LEU A 413 5.90 -44.52 5.02
N TRP A 414 5.46 -43.37 5.48
CA TRP A 414 5.39 -43.02 6.89
C TRP A 414 4.04 -42.38 7.22
N ALA A 415 3.72 -42.35 8.51
CA ALA A 415 2.52 -41.74 9.05
C ALA A 415 2.90 -40.78 10.16
N GLU A 416 2.45 -39.55 10.00
CA GLU A 416 2.75 -38.42 10.88
C GLU A 416 2.40 -38.70 12.34
N SER A 417 1.23 -39.30 12.60
CA SER A 417 0.77 -39.73 13.93
C SER A 417 1.66 -40.75 14.65
N THR A 418 2.69 -41.28 14.00
CA THR A 418 3.65 -42.19 14.61
C THR A 418 5.10 -41.79 14.38
N LEU A 419 5.38 -40.68 13.69
CA LEU A 419 6.73 -40.29 13.31
C LEU A 419 7.59 -39.92 14.55
N THR A 420 8.72 -40.59 14.73
CA THR A 420 9.71 -40.36 15.78
C THR A 420 11.11 -40.59 15.21
N TRP A 421 12.16 -40.14 15.89
CA TRP A 421 13.54 -40.45 15.49
C TRP A 421 13.80 -41.96 15.36
N MET A 422 13.22 -42.77 16.25
CA MET A 422 13.42 -44.23 16.30
C MET A 422 12.77 -45.00 15.14
N ASN A 423 11.75 -44.44 14.49
CA ASN A 423 11.00 -45.10 13.42
C ASN A 423 10.88 -44.24 12.16
N GLN A 424 11.80 -43.29 11.99
CA GLN A 424 11.90 -42.48 10.77
C GLN A 424 12.04 -43.38 9.52
N PRO A 425 11.44 -42.98 8.39
CA PRO A 425 11.54 -43.74 7.14
C PRO A 425 12.98 -43.82 6.61
N ASP A 426 13.33 -44.93 5.97
CA ASP A 426 14.63 -45.09 5.31
C ASP A 426 14.77 -44.13 4.11
N THR A 427 15.97 -43.55 3.94
CA THR A 427 16.33 -42.75 2.76
C THR A 427 16.64 -43.62 1.55
N LEU A 428 16.37 -43.12 0.33
CA LEU A 428 16.64 -43.83 -0.91
C LEU A 428 18.15 -44.00 -1.15
N SER A 429 18.62 -45.25 -1.06
CA SER A 429 20.04 -45.57 -1.20
C SER A 429 20.59 -45.20 -2.59
N GLY A 430 21.64 -44.38 -2.61
CA GLY A 430 22.31 -43.96 -3.84
C GLY A 430 21.67 -42.77 -4.55
N ALA A 431 20.58 -42.21 -4.02
CA ALA A 431 20.04 -40.95 -4.49
C ALA A 431 20.99 -39.79 -4.17
N VAL A 432 21.05 -38.80 -5.07
CA VAL A 432 21.77 -37.55 -4.83
C VAL A 432 20.75 -36.55 -4.25
N PRO A 433 20.94 -36.06 -3.02
CA PRO A 433 20.05 -35.05 -2.46
C PRO A 433 20.12 -33.76 -3.28
N ALA A 434 18.98 -33.09 -3.43
CA ALA A 434 18.97 -31.70 -3.90
C ALA A 434 19.47 -30.79 -2.77
N THR A 435 20.11 -29.67 -3.11
CA THR A 435 20.68 -28.74 -2.13
C THR A 435 20.16 -27.33 -2.32
N ALA A 436 19.92 -26.63 -1.23
CA ALA A 436 19.61 -25.20 -1.19
C ALA A 436 20.39 -24.55 -0.05
N ASP A 437 20.82 -23.31 -0.25
CA ASP A 437 21.43 -22.53 0.83
C ASP A 437 20.32 -21.93 1.72
N SER A 438 20.60 -21.85 3.02
CA SER A 438 19.66 -21.31 4.00
C SER A 438 19.48 -19.81 3.78
N ARG A 439 18.23 -19.41 3.61
CA ARG A 439 17.75 -18.03 3.42
C ARG A 439 16.34 -17.85 3.97
N GLU A 440 15.92 -16.60 4.12
CA GLU A 440 14.56 -16.23 4.55
C GLU A 440 13.55 -16.46 3.42
N GLY A 441 12.28 -16.69 3.76
CA GLY A 441 11.22 -16.95 2.80
C GLY A 441 11.30 -18.36 2.20
N TYR A 442 10.81 -18.52 0.97
CA TYR A 442 10.77 -19.82 0.30
C TYR A 442 12.17 -20.32 -0.12
N GLN A 443 12.57 -21.42 0.50
CA GLN A 443 13.72 -22.22 0.08
C GLN A 443 13.31 -23.26 -0.94
N GLU A 444 14.11 -23.41 -1.99
CA GLU A 444 13.71 -24.17 -3.17
C GLU A 444 14.71 -25.27 -3.52
N TRP A 445 14.20 -26.46 -3.80
CA TRP A 445 14.98 -27.60 -4.26
C TRP A 445 14.42 -28.13 -5.59
N ASP A 446 15.30 -28.30 -6.59
CA ASP A 446 14.97 -29.08 -7.79
C ASP A 446 14.88 -30.57 -7.42
N VAL A 447 13.66 -31.10 -7.41
CA VAL A 447 13.35 -32.48 -7.03
C VAL A 447 12.78 -33.29 -8.21
N LEU A 448 12.92 -32.79 -9.44
CA LEU A 448 12.35 -33.37 -10.66
C LEU A 448 12.60 -34.87 -10.80
N ALA A 449 13.85 -35.31 -10.61
CA ALA A 449 14.23 -36.71 -10.79
C ALA A 449 13.49 -37.64 -9.81
N HIS A 450 13.35 -37.24 -8.55
CA HIS A 450 12.66 -38.05 -7.54
C HIS A 450 11.14 -38.05 -7.74
N VAL A 451 10.55 -36.91 -8.14
CA VAL A 451 9.13 -36.84 -8.47
C VAL A 451 8.80 -37.76 -9.66
N GLN A 452 9.64 -37.78 -10.69
CA GLN A 452 9.45 -38.69 -11.83
C GLN A 452 9.48 -40.17 -11.41
N ASP A 453 10.39 -40.56 -10.53
CA ASP A 453 10.46 -41.92 -9.97
C ASP A 453 9.19 -42.26 -9.15
N MET A 454 8.70 -41.32 -8.33
CA MET A 454 7.48 -41.49 -7.54
C MET A 454 6.24 -41.61 -8.42
N LEU A 455 6.10 -40.76 -9.44
CA LEU A 455 5.02 -40.84 -10.45
C LEU A 455 5.04 -42.19 -11.18
N ALA A 456 6.21 -42.68 -11.56
CA ALA A 456 6.35 -43.98 -12.23
C ALA A 456 5.99 -45.17 -11.30
N SER A 457 6.25 -45.03 -10.00
CA SER A 457 5.91 -46.06 -9.00
C SER A 457 4.46 -46.01 -8.54
N GLY A 458 3.80 -44.85 -8.67
CA GLY A 458 2.47 -44.57 -8.12
C GLY A 458 2.44 -44.40 -6.60
N VAL A 459 3.60 -44.18 -5.96
CA VAL A 459 3.72 -44.02 -4.51
C VAL A 459 4.53 -42.76 -4.22
N SER A 460 3.98 -41.87 -3.40
CA SER A 460 4.69 -40.69 -2.89
C SER A 460 5.36 -41.01 -1.57
N TYR A 461 6.70 -40.96 -1.54
CA TYR A 461 7.50 -41.22 -0.34
C TYR A 461 7.89 -39.93 0.40
N GLY A 462 8.00 -38.81 -0.31
CA GLY A 462 8.40 -37.52 0.26
C GLY A 462 9.90 -37.35 0.44
N TRP A 463 10.28 -36.36 1.22
CA TRP A 463 11.67 -35.96 1.47
C TRP A 463 11.95 -35.79 2.96
N GLN A 464 13.19 -36.05 3.34
CA GLN A 464 13.77 -35.64 4.62
C GLN A 464 14.68 -34.43 4.38
N ILE A 465 14.40 -33.34 5.09
CA ILE A 465 15.19 -32.12 5.09
C ILE A 465 16.15 -32.15 6.25
N ARG A 466 17.44 -31.98 5.96
CA ARG A 466 18.50 -31.96 6.96
C ARG A 466 19.62 -31.03 6.54
N ASP A 467 20.49 -30.69 7.49
CA ASP A 467 21.74 -30.04 7.17
C ASP A 467 22.68 -31.00 6.41
N ARG A 468 23.45 -30.46 5.46
CA ARG A 468 24.55 -31.20 4.84
C ARG A 468 25.65 -31.54 5.85
N ALA A 469 25.86 -30.68 6.85
CA ALA A 469 26.86 -30.84 7.90
C ALA A 469 26.20 -31.14 9.26
N GLU A 470 25.88 -32.41 9.52
CA GLU A 470 25.31 -32.86 10.79
C GLU A 470 26.38 -33.20 11.84
N ASN A 471 25.97 -33.14 13.11
CA ASN A 471 26.79 -33.40 14.30
C ASN A 471 27.92 -32.37 14.53
N ASP A 472 27.65 -31.11 14.24
CA ASP A 472 28.54 -29.99 14.54
C ASP A 472 28.25 -29.42 15.94
N GLN A 473 29.29 -29.14 16.73
CA GLN A 473 29.15 -28.56 18.06
C GLN A 473 28.65 -27.11 18.01
N ASP A 474 28.99 -26.43 16.92
CA ASP A 474 28.55 -25.08 16.61
C ASP A 474 27.43 -25.10 15.54
N GLY A 475 26.80 -26.28 15.33
CA GLY A 475 25.76 -26.49 14.34
C GLY A 475 24.52 -25.62 14.58
N GLY A 476 24.00 -25.04 13.50
CA GLY A 476 22.84 -24.15 13.52
C GLY A 476 21.50 -24.87 13.67
N GLU A 477 20.46 -24.06 13.94
CA GLU A 477 19.07 -24.47 14.00
C GLU A 477 18.21 -23.50 13.17
N GLN A 478 17.25 -24.02 12.43
CA GLN A 478 16.20 -23.23 11.79
C GLN A 478 14.94 -24.07 11.68
N ALA A 479 13.80 -23.45 11.40
CA ALA A 479 12.54 -24.15 11.24
C ALA A 479 11.85 -23.80 9.92
N PHE A 480 11.01 -24.71 9.46
CA PHE A 480 10.11 -24.50 8.32
C PHE A 480 8.67 -24.48 8.81
N ILE A 481 7.84 -23.66 8.19
CA ILE A 481 6.41 -23.61 8.49
C ILE A 481 5.78 -24.98 8.20
N SER A 482 4.96 -25.48 9.13
CA SER A 482 4.21 -26.72 9.01
C SER A 482 2.86 -26.49 8.33
N ARG A 483 2.24 -27.55 7.81
CA ARG A 483 0.85 -27.54 7.32
C ARG A 483 -0.17 -27.20 8.42
N GLU A 484 0.19 -27.37 9.69
CA GLU A 484 -0.64 -27.06 10.87
C GLU A 484 -0.63 -25.57 11.21
N MET A 485 0.21 -24.77 10.57
CA MET A 485 0.21 -23.33 10.77
C MET A 485 -1.13 -22.75 10.35
N PHE A 486 -1.77 -22.02 11.27
CA PHE A 486 -2.97 -21.25 10.97
C PHE A 486 -2.61 -20.13 9.99
N GLN A 487 -3.37 -20.01 8.90
CA GLN A 487 -3.14 -19.00 7.87
C GLN A 487 -4.48 -18.34 7.54
N ASP A 488 -4.49 -17.01 7.55
CA ASP A 488 -5.59 -16.25 6.97
C ASP A 488 -5.47 -16.33 5.43
N PRO A 489 -6.57 -16.51 4.69
CA PRO A 489 -6.53 -16.51 3.23
C PRO A 489 -6.07 -15.15 2.67
N PRO A 490 -5.21 -15.12 1.63
CA PRO A 490 -4.60 -16.28 0.98
C PRO A 490 -3.45 -16.90 1.78
N GLU A 491 -3.36 -18.23 1.75
CA GLU A 491 -2.23 -18.96 2.36
C GLU A 491 -0.92 -18.60 1.63
N ILE A 492 0.06 -18.08 2.35
CA ILE A 492 1.32 -17.57 1.76
C ILE A 492 2.59 -18.28 2.20
N THR A 493 2.53 -19.15 3.22
CA THR A 493 3.74 -19.77 3.79
C THR A 493 3.73 -21.30 3.90
N LEU A 494 2.68 -21.97 3.41
CA LEU A 494 2.58 -23.44 3.54
C LEU A 494 3.67 -24.17 2.74
N PRO A 495 4.04 -25.42 3.14
CA PRO A 495 4.89 -26.29 2.36
C PRO A 495 4.28 -26.61 0.98
N GLN A 496 5.09 -26.46 -0.07
CA GLN A 496 4.63 -26.57 -1.45
C GLN A 496 5.48 -27.52 -2.29
N LEU A 497 4.83 -28.25 -3.20
CA LEU A 497 5.48 -28.94 -4.31
C LEU A 497 4.90 -28.42 -5.62
N VAL A 498 5.70 -27.60 -6.30
CA VAL A 498 5.35 -26.92 -7.54
C VAL A 498 5.71 -27.81 -8.72
N LEU A 499 4.71 -28.20 -9.51
CA LEU A 499 4.88 -29.04 -10.70
C LEU A 499 4.55 -28.23 -11.95
N ARG A 500 5.49 -28.21 -12.91
CA ARG A 500 5.27 -27.59 -14.22
C ARG A 500 5.53 -28.59 -15.34
N TYR A 501 4.63 -28.61 -16.31
CA TYR A 501 4.66 -29.52 -17.44
C TYR A 501 5.05 -28.79 -18.72
N VAL A 502 5.66 -29.53 -19.65
CA VAL A 502 5.98 -29.00 -20.97
C VAL A 502 4.68 -28.57 -21.64
N ALA A 503 4.62 -27.30 -22.04
CA ALA A 503 3.45 -26.73 -22.68
C ALA A 503 3.10 -27.41 -24.00
N ASP A 504 1.81 -27.32 -24.33
CA ASP A 504 1.35 -27.67 -25.67
C ASP A 504 1.85 -26.63 -26.69
N GLU A 505 2.18 -27.06 -27.90
CA GLU A 505 2.49 -26.13 -29.01
C GLU A 505 1.20 -25.47 -29.52
N ALA A 506 0.58 -24.60 -28.73
CA ALA A 506 -0.60 -23.83 -29.09
C ALA A 506 -0.24 -22.33 -29.19
N PRO A 507 -0.62 -21.63 -30.28
CA PRO A 507 -0.52 -20.17 -30.31
C PRO A 507 -1.51 -19.55 -29.31
N PRO A 508 -1.23 -18.33 -28.80
CA PRO A 508 -2.20 -17.56 -28.03
C PRO A 508 -3.54 -17.44 -28.76
N PRO A 509 -4.67 -17.40 -28.03
CA PRO A 509 -5.98 -17.24 -28.64
C PRO A 509 -6.06 -15.90 -29.39
N GLU A 510 -6.83 -15.87 -30.49
CA GLU A 510 -7.09 -14.60 -31.17
C GLU A 510 -7.90 -13.67 -30.25
N PRO A 511 -7.64 -12.35 -30.27
CA PRO A 511 -8.43 -11.39 -29.50
C PRO A 511 -9.93 -11.52 -29.84
N PRO A 512 -10.82 -11.50 -28.83
CA PRO A 512 -12.24 -11.65 -29.07
C PRO A 512 -12.82 -10.45 -29.84
N ALA A 513 -13.84 -10.70 -30.66
CA ALA A 513 -14.49 -9.65 -31.42
C ALA A 513 -15.34 -8.77 -30.48
N PRO A 514 -15.19 -7.43 -30.51
CA PRO A 514 -16.03 -6.53 -29.72
C PRO A 514 -17.47 -6.50 -30.26
N ALA A 515 -18.42 -6.21 -29.38
CA ALA A 515 -19.79 -5.91 -29.81
C ALA A 515 -19.86 -4.60 -30.58
N VAL A 516 -20.75 -4.54 -31.56
CA VAL A 516 -20.99 -3.33 -32.37
C VAL A 516 -22.19 -2.54 -31.86
N GLU A 517 -23.22 -3.24 -31.38
CA GLU A 517 -24.45 -2.65 -30.88
C GLU A 517 -24.34 -2.41 -29.37
N GLU A 518 -24.81 -1.25 -28.94
CA GLU A 518 -24.85 -0.88 -27.52
C GLU A 518 -25.98 -1.62 -26.82
N THR A 519 -25.73 -2.06 -25.58
CA THR A 519 -26.63 -2.88 -24.78
C THR A 519 -26.84 -2.23 -23.41
N GLU A 520 -28.10 -2.07 -23.01
CA GLU A 520 -28.42 -1.65 -21.65
C GLU A 520 -28.12 -2.79 -20.67
N VAL A 521 -27.46 -2.46 -19.56
CA VAL A 521 -27.06 -3.41 -18.51
C VAL A 521 -27.51 -2.94 -17.12
N TYR A 522 -27.47 -3.84 -16.14
CA TYR A 522 -27.79 -3.57 -14.73
C TYR A 522 -26.73 -4.15 -13.77
N CYS A 523 -26.65 -3.62 -12.53
CA CYS A 523 -25.69 -4.11 -11.53
C CYS A 523 -25.84 -5.63 -11.27
N GLY A 524 -24.73 -6.34 -11.20
CA GLY A 524 -24.66 -7.78 -10.98
C GLY A 524 -24.99 -8.62 -12.22
N GLN A 525 -25.09 -8.01 -13.41
CA GLN A 525 -25.42 -8.75 -14.62
C GLN A 525 -24.23 -9.63 -15.09
N VAL A 526 -24.53 -10.91 -15.33
CA VAL A 526 -23.60 -11.88 -15.90
C VAL A 526 -23.61 -11.79 -17.44
N LEU A 527 -22.48 -11.40 -18.02
CA LEU A 527 -22.30 -11.22 -19.46
C LEU A 527 -21.69 -12.47 -20.09
N THR A 528 -22.45 -13.11 -20.98
CA THR A 528 -22.03 -14.36 -21.67
C THR A 528 -21.64 -14.16 -23.13
N ALA A 529 -21.61 -12.90 -23.58
CA ALA A 529 -21.21 -12.50 -24.93
C ALA A 529 -20.54 -11.13 -24.86
N SER A 530 -19.72 -10.82 -25.88
CA SER A 530 -19.15 -9.47 -26.00
C SER A 530 -20.27 -8.43 -25.93
N THR A 531 -20.05 -7.40 -25.11
CA THR A 531 -21.05 -6.40 -24.77
C THR A 531 -20.40 -5.02 -24.84
N LYS A 532 -21.08 -4.09 -25.48
CA LYS A 532 -20.74 -2.68 -25.51
C LYS A 532 -21.81 -1.93 -24.72
N LEU A 533 -21.45 -1.22 -23.66
CA LEU A 533 -22.44 -0.61 -22.76
C LEU A 533 -23.16 0.57 -23.43
N ALA A 534 -24.44 0.75 -23.04
CA ALA A 534 -25.30 1.86 -23.44
C ALA A 534 -25.63 2.85 -22.31
N ASN A 535 -25.26 2.51 -21.07
CA ASN A 535 -25.62 3.27 -19.88
C ASN A 535 -24.56 3.15 -18.78
N ASP A 536 -24.53 4.15 -17.90
CA ASP A 536 -23.81 4.09 -16.63
C ASP A 536 -24.55 3.16 -15.65
N LEU A 537 -23.79 2.57 -14.72
CA LEU A 537 -24.31 1.83 -13.57
C LEU A 537 -23.96 2.64 -12.32
N SER A 538 -24.95 3.07 -11.56
CA SER A 538 -24.73 3.88 -10.36
C SER A 538 -25.38 3.25 -9.14
N GLY A 539 -24.69 3.25 -8.01
CA GLY A 539 -25.25 2.78 -6.74
C GLY A 539 -25.34 1.26 -6.66
N CYS A 540 -24.39 0.53 -7.25
CA CYS A 540 -24.37 -0.92 -7.14
C CYS A 540 -24.04 -1.33 -5.69
N MET A 541 -24.97 -2.02 -5.02
CA MET A 541 -24.81 -2.50 -3.63
C MET A 541 -23.97 -3.78 -3.53
N GLY A 542 -23.55 -4.34 -4.66
CA GLY A 542 -22.72 -5.54 -4.77
C GLY A 542 -21.94 -5.45 -6.08
N GLU A 543 -21.77 -6.55 -6.80
CA GLU A 543 -20.98 -6.54 -8.04
C GLU A 543 -21.57 -5.60 -9.11
N GLY A 544 -20.71 -4.91 -9.86
CA GLY A 544 -21.15 -4.10 -11.00
C GLY A 544 -21.51 -4.98 -12.20
N LEU A 545 -20.56 -5.73 -12.74
CA LEU A 545 -20.74 -6.69 -13.83
C LEU A 545 -19.92 -7.96 -13.61
N VAL A 546 -20.35 -9.08 -14.20
CA VAL A 546 -19.65 -10.36 -14.11
C VAL A 546 -19.39 -10.91 -15.51
N ALA A 547 -18.13 -11.25 -15.82
CA ALA A 547 -17.81 -12.04 -17.00
C ALA A 547 -18.32 -13.48 -16.78
N GLY A 548 -19.21 -13.95 -17.65
CA GLY A 548 -19.81 -15.28 -17.55
C GLY A 548 -19.43 -16.25 -18.68
N ALA A 549 -18.50 -15.85 -19.55
CA ALA A 549 -17.97 -16.68 -20.62
C ALA A 549 -16.55 -16.26 -21.01
N PRO A 550 -15.69 -17.18 -21.48
CA PRO A 550 -14.40 -16.83 -22.06
C PRO A 550 -14.57 -16.26 -23.47
N ASN A 551 -13.52 -15.63 -24.00
CA ASN A 551 -13.49 -15.07 -25.37
C ASN A 551 -14.55 -13.99 -25.63
N ILE A 552 -14.70 -13.03 -24.72
CA ILE A 552 -15.64 -11.91 -24.86
C ILE A 552 -14.95 -10.57 -24.58
N VAL A 553 -15.54 -9.49 -25.08
CA VAL A 553 -15.15 -8.11 -24.74
C VAL A 553 -16.24 -7.46 -23.89
N ILE A 554 -15.88 -6.92 -22.72
CA ILE A 554 -16.69 -6.02 -21.91
C ILE A 554 -16.17 -4.61 -22.17
N ASP A 555 -16.80 -3.91 -23.12
CA ASP A 555 -16.46 -2.54 -23.50
C ASP A 555 -17.41 -1.57 -22.80
N LEU A 556 -16.89 -0.81 -21.85
CA LEU A 556 -17.69 0.13 -21.08
C LEU A 556 -18.10 1.34 -21.92
N ASN A 557 -17.52 1.56 -23.11
CA ASN A 557 -17.92 2.64 -24.02
C ASN A 557 -17.91 4.03 -23.36
N SER A 558 -16.90 4.28 -22.52
CA SER A 558 -16.74 5.47 -21.68
C SER A 558 -17.81 5.67 -20.60
N HIS A 559 -18.62 4.64 -20.31
CA HIS A 559 -19.55 4.64 -19.19
C HIS A 559 -18.85 4.39 -17.86
N THR A 560 -19.51 4.82 -16.80
CA THR A 560 -19.05 4.67 -15.41
C THR A 560 -19.86 3.61 -14.67
N ILE A 561 -19.18 2.79 -13.89
CA ILE A 561 -19.78 1.88 -12.90
C ILE A 561 -19.39 2.39 -11.52
N THR A 562 -20.37 2.73 -10.67
CA THR A 562 -20.13 3.19 -9.29
C THR A 562 -20.83 2.33 -8.25
N SER A 563 -20.13 2.12 -7.14
CA SER A 563 -20.68 1.49 -5.95
C SER A 563 -21.76 2.37 -5.29
N GLY A 564 -22.68 1.73 -4.58
CA GLY A 564 -23.64 2.38 -3.66
C GLY A 564 -23.22 2.31 -2.19
N LEU A 565 -22.15 1.60 -1.87
CA LEU A 565 -21.67 1.43 -0.50
C LEU A 565 -20.87 2.66 -0.05
N ILE A 566 -21.08 3.05 1.21
CA ILE A 566 -20.26 4.08 1.87
C ILE A 566 -19.16 3.35 2.63
N LEU A 567 -17.95 3.38 2.07
CA LEU A 567 -16.79 2.69 2.64
C LEU A 567 -15.99 3.66 3.52
N ARG A 568 -15.67 3.25 4.75
CA ARG A 568 -14.79 4.00 5.67
C ARG A 568 -13.45 3.29 5.78
N ALA A 569 -12.38 4.06 5.98
CA ALA A 569 -11.05 3.52 6.23
C ALA A 569 -11.07 2.62 7.48
N GLY A 570 -10.38 1.47 7.40
CA GLY A 570 -10.32 0.44 8.45
C GLY A 570 -11.47 -0.57 8.42
N GLN A 571 -12.35 -0.54 7.41
CA GLN A 571 -13.43 -1.51 7.22
C GLN A 571 -13.20 -2.36 5.96
N GLU A 572 -11.95 -2.58 5.55
CA GLU A 572 -11.57 -2.95 4.17
C GLU A 572 -11.96 -4.36 3.67
N GLU A 573 -12.46 -5.26 4.52
CA GLU A 573 -12.64 -6.67 4.18
C GLU A 573 -14.00 -7.00 3.51
N GLY A 574 -14.01 -8.00 2.61
CA GLY A 574 -15.25 -8.60 2.08
C GLY A 574 -16.00 -7.85 0.96
N TYR A 575 -15.40 -6.84 0.31
CA TYR A 575 -16.10 -6.02 -0.67
C TYR A 575 -16.23 -6.60 -2.08
N SER A 576 -17.38 -6.34 -2.69
CA SER A 576 -17.68 -6.74 -4.06
C SER A 576 -16.87 -5.94 -5.09
N PRO A 577 -16.48 -6.59 -6.21
CA PRO A 577 -15.79 -5.92 -7.30
C PRO A 577 -16.74 -5.15 -8.23
N GLY A 578 -16.24 -4.09 -8.87
CA GLY A 578 -16.95 -3.42 -9.95
C GLY A 578 -17.13 -4.33 -11.16
N ILE A 579 -16.09 -5.08 -11.55
CA ILE A 579 -16.17 -6.10 -12.59
C ILE A 579 -15.42 -7.36 -12.15
N ARG A 580 -16.11 -8.51 -12.10
CA ARG A 580 -15.46 -9.80 -11.81
C ARG A 580 -15.27 -10.66 -13.04
N ASN A 581 -14.10 -11.26 -13.16
CA ASN A 581 -13.85 -12.43 -13.99
C ASN A 581 -13.34 -13.59 -13.12
N GLY A 582 -14.24 -14.51 -12.75
CA GLY A 582 -13.94 -15.61 -11.83
C GLY A 582 -13.31 -16.86 -12.45
N GLY A 583 -12.50 -16.74 -13.51
CA GLY A 583 -11.84 -17.90 -14.14
C GLY A 583 -12.05 -18.06 -15.63
N HIS A 584 -12.58 -17.06 -16.33
CA HIS A 584 -12.71 -17.10 -17.78
C HIS A 584 -11.46 -16.56 -18.49
N THR A 585 -11.03 -17.26 -19.52
CA THR A 585 -9.83 -16.91 -20.31
C THR A 585 -10.17 -16.03 -21.50
N ASN A 586 -9.19 -15.23 -21.94
CA ASN A 586 -9.30 -14.36 -23.11
C ASN A 586 -10.50 -13.39 -23.05
N VAL A 587 -10.76 -12.80 -21.88
CA VAL A 587 -11.73 -11.71 -21.69
C VAL A 587 -11.00 -10.37 -21.77
N VAL A 588 -11.55 -9.43 -22.52
CA VAL A 588 -11.03 -8.05 -22.62
C VAL A 588 -12.00 -7.11 -21.90
N ILE A 589 -11.53 -6.39 -20.88
CA ILE A 589 -12.29 -5.37 -20.15
C ILE A 589 -11.67 -4.01 -20.48
N ARG A 590 -12.47 -3.07 -20.99
CA ARG A 590 -11.91 -1.82 -21.52
C ARG A 590 -12.81 -0.60 -21.54
N ASN A 591 -12.17 0.56 -21.67
CA ASN A 591 -12.76 1.83 -22.10
C ASN A 591 -13.91 2.31 -21.20
N GLY A 592 -13.61 2.63 -19.94
CA GLY A 592 -14.58 3.23 -19.01
C GLY A 592 -14.02 3.43 -17.62
N THR A 593 -14.89 3.74 -16.67
CA THR A 593 -14.52 4.07 -15.30
C THR A 593 -15.19 3.13 -14.30
N VAL A 594 -14.44 2.64 -13.32
CA VAL A 594 -14.97 1.88 -12.18
C VAL A 594 -14.56 2.56 -10.88
N ALA A 595 -15.53 2.89 -10.03
CA ALA A 595 -15.30 3.71 -8.85
C ALA A 595 -16.05 3.29 -7.59
N GLY A 596 -15.39 3.43 -6.43
CA GLY A 596 -15.99 3.24 -5.11
C GLY A 596 -16.23 1.79 -4.68
N PHE A 597 -15.68 0.81 -5.41
CA PHE A 597 -15.80 -0.61 -5.05
C PHE A 597 -14.65 -1.03 -4.11
N GLY A 598 -14.74 -2.24 -3.54
CA GLY A 598 -13.57 -2.88 -2.92
C GLY A 598 -12.45 -3.02 -3.93
N TYR A 599 -12.79 -3.74 -5.00
CA TYR A 599 -11.91 -3.95 -6.14
C TYR A 599 -12.53 -3.35 -7.40
N GLY A 600 -11.76 -2.67 -8.24
CA GLY A 600 -12.24 -2.23 -9.54
C GLY A 600 -12.52 -3.42 -10.47
N VAL A 601 -11.47 -4.17 -10.82
CA VAL A 601 -11.55 -5.43 -11.58
C VAL A 601 -10.88 -6.55 -10.80
N VAL A 602 -11.53 -7.71 -10.73
CA VAL A 602 -10.94 -8.94 -10.18
C VAL A 602 -10.74 -9.96 -11.29
N LEU A 603 -9.51 -10.47 -11.41
CA LEU A 603 -9.14 -11.64 -12.20
C LEU A 603 -8.88 -12.79 -11.24
N GLY A 604 -9.83 -13.72 -11.14
CA GLY A 604 -9.74 -14.88 -10.25
C GLY A 604 -8.87 -16.01 -10.81
N GLY A 605 -8.80 -17.10 -10.04
CA GLY A 605 -7.93 -18.24 -10.33
C GLY A 605 -8.13 -18.85 -11.71
N GLY A 606 -7.03 -19.21 -12.39
CA GLY A 606 -7.07 -19.88 -13.69
C GLY A 606 -7.28 -18.95 -14.89
N THR A 607 -7.43 -17.64 -14.66
CA THR A 607 -7.61 -16.65 -15.74
C THR A 607 -6.32 -16.48 -16.54
N THR A 608 -6.39 -16.67 -17.86
CA THR A 608 -5.24 -16.51 -18.77
C THR A 608 -5.60 -15.69 -19.99
N TYR A 609 -4.63 -14.96 -20.55
CA TYR A 609 -4.79 -14.12 -21.75
C TYR A 609 -5.83 -12.99 -21.62
N ASN A 610 -6.27 -12.67 -20.40
CA ASN A 610 -7.19 -11.56 -20.21
C ASN A 610 -6.46 -10.24 -20.37
N VAL A 611 -7.20 -9.22 -20.79
CA VAL A 611 -6.67 -7.87 -20.98
C VAL A 611 -7.57 -6.88 -20.26
N VAL A 612 -6.98 -6.10 -19.35
CA VAL A 612 -7.60 -4.91 -18.77
C VAL A 612 -6.91 -3.70 -19.38
N GLU A 613 -7.64 -2.94 -20.22
CA GLU A 613 -7.04 -1.85 -20.99
C GLU A 613 -7.87 -0.56 -21.03
N ASP A 614 -7.20 0.58 -21.09
CA ASP A 614 -7.84 1.89 -21.30
C ASP A 614 -8.98 2.16 -20.27
N MET A 615 -8.81 1.70 -19.04
CA MET A 615 -9.74 1.89 -17.92
C MET A 615 -9.27 3.00 -16.98
N THR A 616 -10.22 3.60 -16.26
CA THR A 616 -9.95 4.44 -15.09
C THR A 616 -10.49 3.77 -13.83
N PHE A 617 -9.63 3.57 -12.84
CA PHE A 617 -9.98 3.04 -11.54
C PHE A 617 -9.79 4.13 -10.49
N THR A 618 -10.87 4.55 -9.83
CA THR A 618 -10.79 5.67 -8.89
C THR A 618 -11.56 5.44 -7.60
N GLY A 619 -10.93 5.76 -6.46
CA GLY A 619 -11.59 5.65 -5.16
C GLY A 619 -12.03 4.24 -4.80
N ASN A 620 -11.42 3.18 -5.35
CA ASN A 620 -11.66 1.82 -4.90
C ASN A 620 -10.83 1.57 -3.62
N THR A 621 -11.39 0.85 -2.65
CA THR A 621 -10.77 0.77 -1.31
C THR A 621 -9.58 -0.17 -1.24
N LEU A 622 -9.65 -1.35 -1.84
CA LEU A 622 -8.58 -2.36 -1.76
C LEU A 622 -7.66 -2.27 -2.97
N ALA A 623 -8.21 -2.43 -4.18
CA ALA A 623 -7.41 -2.29 -5.39
C ALA A 623 -8.20 -1.78 -6.60
N GLY A 624 -7.54 -1.08 -7.51
CA GLY A 624 -8.07 -0.85 -8.85
C GLY A 624 -8.19 -2.17 -9.64
N VAL A 625 -7.14 -2.98 -9.62
CA VAL A 625 -7.13 -4.32 -10.24
C VAL A 625 -6.54 -5.34 -9.28
N TYR A 626 -7.20 -6.49 -9.14
CA TYR A 626 -6.76 -7.60 -8.29
C TYR A 626 -6.57 -8.89 -9.11
N LEU A 627 -5.45 -9.57 -8.91
CA LEU A 627 -5.11 -10.87 -9.49
C LEU A 627 -4.93 -11.90 -8.37
N PHE A 628 -5.70 -12.97 -8.40
CA PHE A 628 -5.61 -14.11 -7.48
C PHE A 628 -5.38 -15.39 -8.30
N ASP A 629 -4.21 -16.04 -8.16
CA ASP A 629 -3.80 -17.20 -8.97
C ASP A 629 -4.16 -17.00 -10.47
N ALA A 630 -3.94 -15.79 -10.96
CA ALA A 630 -4.51 -15.31 -12.22
C ALA A 630 -3.62 -15.74 -13.40
N ASP A 631 -3.40 -17.04 -13.52
CA ASP A 631 -2.63 -17.66 -14.58
C ASP A 631 -2.91 -19.18 -14.64
N ASN A 632 -2.00 -19.95 -15.24
CA ASN A 632 -2.09 -21.41 -15.33
C ASN A 632 -0.73 -22.09 -15.04
N GLY A 633 0.07 -21.51 -14.15
CA GLY A 633 1.48 -21.82 -13.88
C GLY A 633 2.43 -21.47 -15.01
N ARG A 634 2.00 -20.70 -16.02
CA ARG A 634 2.85 -20.39 -17.20
C ARG A 634 2.49 -19.12 -17.94
N THR A 635 1.20 -18.85 -18.08
CA THR A 635 0.69 -17.72 -18.87
C THR A 635 -0.26 -16.91 -18.03
N GLY A 636 0.12 -15.67 -17.72
CA GLY A 636 -0.73 -14.75 -17.00
C GLY A 636 -1.63 -13.90 -17.89
N ASN A 637 -1.92 -12.70 -17.40
CA ASN A 637 -2.80 -11.71 -18.02
C ASN A 637 -2.03 -10.43 -18.38
N THR A 638 -2.71 -9.48 -19.01
CA THR A 638 -2.15 -8.17 -19.35
C THR A 638 -3.00 -7.05 -18.77
N VAL A 639 -2.37 -6.13 -18.04
CA VAL A 639 -3.01 -4.90 -17.55
C VAL A 639 -2.23 -3.72 -18.12
N ARG A 640 -2.85 -2.96 -19.02
CA ARG A 640 -2.14 -1.91 -19.76
C ARG A 640 -2.90 -0.64 -20.04
N ASN A 641 -2.19 0.48 -20.13
CA ASN A 641 -2.77 1.79 -20.47
C ASN A 641 -3.95 2.21 -19.56
N ASN A 642 -3.96 1.75 -18.30
CA ASN A 642 -5.00 2.13 -17.35
C ASN A 642 -4.54 3.31 -16.50
N TYR A 643 -5.50 4.03 -15.95
CA TYR A 643 -5.29 5.16 -15.05
C TYR A 643 -5.84 4.82 -13.65
N PHE A 644 -4.98 4.83 -12.65
CA PHE A 644 -5.29 4.50 -11.25
C PHE A 644 -5.21 5.77 -10.41
N ASP A 645 -6.34 6.21 -9.89
CA ASP A 645 -6.51 7.55 -9.31
C ASP A 645 -7.14 7.46 -7.92
N HIS A 646 -6.33 7.65 -6.87
CA HIS A 646 -6.77 7.62 -5.48
C HIS A 646 -7.49 6.33 -5.07
N ASN A 647 -7.00 5.17 -5.49
CA ASN A 647 -7.41 3.91 -4.85
C ASN A 647 -6.73 3.82 -3.48
N VAL A 648 -7.49 3.47 -2.44
CA VAL A 648 -7.09 3.72 -1.04
C VAL A 648 -5.87 2.91 -0.66
N GLU A 649 -5.93 1.58 -0.75
CA GLU A 649 -4.80 0.72 -0.39
C GLU A 649 -3.84 0.51 -1.57
N THR A 650 -4.30 -0.04 -2.71
CA THR A 650 -3.41 -0.36 -3.84
C THR A 650 -3.97 0.05 -5.22
N GLY A 651 -3.12 0.38 -6.18
CA GLY A 651 -3.49 0.44 -7.60
C GLY A 651 -3.74 -0.96 -8.19
N ILE A 652 -2.69 -1.79 -8.22
CA ILE A 652 -2.72 -3.19 -8.67
C ILE A 652 -2.21 -4.13 -7.58
N ARG A 653 -3.03 -5.08 -7.15
CA ARG A 653 -2.70 -6.10 -6.14
C ARG A 653 -2.62 -7.49 -6.78
N ILE A 654 -1.56 -8.24 -6.48
CA ILE A 654 -1.24 -9.53 -7.14
C ILE A 654 -0.85 -10.56 -6.09
N GLU A 655 -1.59 -11.66 -6.03
CA GLU A 655 -1.46 -12.62 -4.93
C GLU A 655 -1.60 -14.08 -5.36
N SER A 656 -1.39 -14.97 -4.39
CA SER A 656 -1.76 -16.39 -4.44
C SER A 656 -1.09 -17.16 -5.56
N GLU A 657 0.23 -17.01 -5.69
CA GLU A 657 1.02 -17.62 -6.74
C GLU A 657 0.63 -17.21 -8.16
N SER A 658 0.05 -16.02 -8.33
CA SER A 658 -0.07 -15.45 -9.66
C SER A 658 1.31 -15.37 -10.32
N GLU A 659 1.38 -15.77 -11.60
CA GLU A 659 2.63 -15.80 -12.36
C GLU A 659 2.51 -15.17 -13.76
N ASN A 660 3.65 -14.72 -14.29
CA ASN A 660 3.85 -14.46 -15.73
C ASN A 660 2.87 -13.47 -16.37
N SER A 661 2.30 -12.55 -15.60
CA SER A 661 1.50 -11.42 -16.09
C SER A 661 2.34 -10.22 -16.51
N LEU A 662 1.82 -9.41 -17.44
CA LEU A 662 2.43 -8.20 -17.98
C LEU A 662 1.65 -6.95 -17.55
N PHE A 663 2.34 -5.98 -16.96
CA PHE A 663 1.80 -4.69 -16.55
C PHE A 663 2.53 -3.57 -17.30
N GLU A 664 1.86 -2.92 -18.25
CA GLU A 664 2.55 -1.94 -19.12
C GLU A 664 1.81 -0.62 -19.38
N GLY A 665 2.53 0.50 -19.34
CA GLY A 665 1.97 1.79 -19.75
C GLY A 665 0.84 2.30 -18.85
N ASN A 666 0.73 1.78 -17.62
CA ASN A 666 -0.26 2.27 -16.66
C ASN A 666 0.24 3.53 -15.96
N SER A 667 -0.69 4.38 -15.53
CA SER A 667 -0.39 5.61 -14.81
C SER A 667 -1.10 5.62 -13.46
N PHE A 668 -0.37 5.94 -12.40
CA PHE A 668 -0.84 5.93 -11.02
C PHE A 668 -0.67 7.31 -10.40
N ILE A 669 -1.71 7.81 -9.76
CA ILE A 669 -1.67 9.04 -8.97
C ILE A 669 -2.42 8.84 -7.64
N GLY A 670 -1.77 9.21 -6.55
CA GLY A 670 -2.39 9.33 -5.23
C GLY A 670 -2.99 8.05 -4.66
N ASN A 671 -2.49 6.87 -5.08
CA ASN A 671 -2.86 5.58 -4.47
C ASN A 671 -1.97 5.33 -3.25
N GLY A 672 -2.40 4.50 -2.29
CA GLY A 672 -1.54 4.06 -1.18
C GLY A 672 -0.24 3.43 -1.68
N MET A 673 -0.33 2.21 -2.20
CA MET A 673 0.69 1.57 -3.04
C MET A 673 0.25 1.57 -4.51
N SER A 674 1.19 1.62 -5.47
CA SER A 674 0.81 1.46 -6.88
C SER A 674 0.77 -0.01 -7.30
N PHE A 675 1.75 -0.80 -6.85
CA PHE A 675 1.79 -2.25 -7.00
C PHE A 675 2.08 -2.92 -5.67
N TYR A 676 1.30 -3.95 -5.33
CA TYR A 676 1.58 -4.85 -4.21
C TYR A 676 1.58 -6.30 -4.70
N LEU A 677 2.73 -6.96 -4.56
CA LEU A 677 2.96 -8.36 -4.94
C LEU A 677 3.20 -9.18 -3.68
N LEU A 678 2.33 -10.15 -3.42
CA LEU A 678 2.44 -11.05 -2.28
C LEU A 678 2.44 -12.50 -2.76
N ASN A 679 3.56 -13.19 -2.58
CA ASN A 679 3.79 -14.54 -3.12
C ASN A 679 3.46 -14.63 -4.63
N ALA A 680 3.93 -13.65 -5.42
CA ALA A 680 3.66 -13.51 -6.84
C ALA A 680 4.96 -13.47 -7.65
N ASN A 681 5.05 -14.25 -8.73
CA ASN A 681 6.36 -14.60 -9.31
C ASN A 681 6.44 -14.41 -10.83
N GLY A 682 7.61 -14.01 -11.32
CA GLY A 682 7.88 -13.98 -12.77
C GLY A 682 7.11 -12.91 -13.57
N HIS A 683 6.55 -11.89 -12.91
CA HIS A 683 5.85 -10.81 -13.60
C HIS A 683 6.79 -9.86 -14.33
N THR A 684 6.27 -9.20 -15.36
CA THR A 684 6.95 -8.06 -16.00
C THR A 684 6.15 -6.79 -15.77
N ILE A 685 6.74 -5.82 -15.09
CA ILE A 685 6.17 -4.50 -14.82
C ILE A 685 7.00 -3.48 -15.60
N GLN A 686 6.46 -2.88 -16.66
CA GLN A 686 7.27 -2.06 -17.56
C GLN A 686 6.61 -0.76 -18.02
N ASN A 687 7.41 0.29 -18.19
CA ASN A 687 6.98 1.57 -18.76
C ASN A 687 5.75 2.17 -18.05
N ASN A 688 5.61 1.98 -16.74
CA ASN A 688 4.54 2.59 -15.95
C ASN A 688 5.01 3.94 -15.37
N GLU A 689 4.06 4.84 -15.13
CA GLU A 689 4.28 6.14 -14.51
C GLU A 689 3.59 6.16 -13.14
N ILE A 690 4.37 6.24 -12.07
CA ILE A 690 3.89 6.20 -10.69
C ILE A 690 4.20 7.53 -10.01
N SER A 691 3.15 8.15 -9.46
CA SER A 691 3.23 9.39 -8.68
C SER A 691 2.57 9.18 -7.34
N GLY A 692 3.34 9.20 -6.26
CA GLY A 692 2.84 9.15 -4.88
C GLY A 692 2.21 10.45 -4.39
N VAL A 693 2.20 11.51 -5.22
CA VAL A 693 1.52 12.77 -4.90
C VAL A 693 0.05 12.54 -4.55
N LEU A 694 -0.30 12.77 -3.29
CA LEU A 694 -1.65 12.68 -2.76
C LEU A 694 -2.37 14.03 -2.96
N LEU A 695 -3.52 14.01 -3.64
CA LEU A 695 -4.40 15.19 -3.69
C LEU A 695 -5.46 15.16 -2.57
N ASN A 696 -5.59 14.02 -1.87
CA ASN A 696 -6.51 13.81 -0.76
C ASN A 696 -5.73 13.69 0.56
N PRO A 697 -5.89 14.63 1.52
CA PRO A 697 -5.14 14.63 2.78
C PRO A 697 -5.57 13.54 3.79
N LEU A 698 -6.58 12.73 3.47
CA LEU A 698 -7.01 11.60 4.29
C LEU A 698 -6.33 10.28 3.88
N LEU A 699 -5.59 10.29 2.79
CA LEU A 699 -4.82 9.15 2.32
C LEU A 699 -3.35 9.39 2.68
N ASP A 700 -2.60 8.29 2.81
CA ASP A 700 -1.15 8.30 2.82
C ASP A 700 -0.64 7.61 1.55
N SER A 701 0.57 7.93 1.11
CA SER A 701 1.24 7.24 0.01
C SER A 701 2.33 6.41 0.64
N ASP A 702 2.27 5.10 0.46
CA ASP A 702 3.36 4.21 0.81
C ASP A 702 4.31 4.10 -0.40
N ALA A 703 5.02 2.98 -0.51
CA ALA A 703 5.94 2.69 -1.60
C ALA A 703 5.26 2.52 -2.98
N GLY A 704 6.01 2.80 -4.05
CA GLY A 704 5.53 2.66 -5.41
C GLY A 704 5.24 1.20 -5.80
N ILE A 705 6.25 0.34 -5.72
CA ILE A 705 6.16 -1.09 -6.02
C ILE A 705 6.69 -1.89 -4.83
N VAL A 706 5.85 -2.75 -4.24
CA VAL A 706 6.19 -3.57 -3.07
C VAL A 706 6.15 -5.06 -3.41
N LEU A 707 7.21 -5.77 -3.06
CA LEU A 707 7.35 -7.22 -3.23
C LEU A 707 7.59 -7.91 -1.89
N GLU A 708 6.66 -8.80 -1.52
CA GLU A 708 6.74 -9.68 -0.36
C GLU A 708 6.70 -11.14 -0.81
N SER A 709 7.72 -11.92 -0.42
CA SER A 709 7.88 -13.32 -0.83
C SER A 709 7.72 -13.55 -2.35
N SER A 710 8.07 -12.54 -3.14
CA SER A 710 7.74 -12.45 -4.57
C SER A 710 9.03 -12.44 -5.38
N SER A 711 9.29 -13.52 -6.11
CA SER A 711 10.59 -13.80 -6.71
C SER A 711 10.58 -13.79 -8.24
N GLY A 712 11.73 -13.46 -8.84
CA GLY A 712 11.94 -13.54 -10.28
C GLY A 712 11.15 -12.52 -11.11
N ASN A 713 10.64 -11.45 -10.48
CA ASN A 713 9.91 -10.38 -11.16
C ASN A 713 10.89 -9.40 -11.84
N VAL A 714 10.43 -8.80 -12.93
CA VAL A 714 11.22 -7.91 -13.78
C VAL A 714 10.53 -6.56 -13.92
N MET A 715 11.18 -5.51 -13.43
CA MET A 715 10.71 -4.12 -13.44
C MET A 715 11.56 -3.32 -14.44
N LEU A 716 10.98 -2.89 -15.57
CA LEU A 716 11.70 -2.27 -16.68
C LEU A 716 11.22 -0.85 -17.00
N ASN A 717 12.10 0.14 -16.90
CA ASN A 717 11.82 1.53 -17.31
C ASN A 717 10.53 2.10 -16.69
N ASN A 718 10.25 1.80 -15.42
CA ASN A 718 9.17 2.45 -14.69
C ASN A 718 9.67 3.78 -14.14
N ASN A 719 8.86 4.82 -14.26
CA ASN A 719 9.14 6.10 -13.63
C ASN A 719 8.33 6.17 -12.34
N ILE A 720 8.99 6.44 -11.23
CA ILE A 720 8.40 6.44 -9.89
C ILE A 720 8.84 7.71 -9.19
N ALA A 721 7.89 8.52 -8.75
CA ALA A 721 8.19 9.76 -8.08
C ALA A 721 7.26 10.02 -6.91
N ASP A 722 7.78 10.76 -5.94
CA ASP A 722 6.99 11.39 -4.87
C ASP A 722 6.21 10.39 -4.00
N THR A 723 6.70 9.16 -3.82
CA THR A 723 6.13 8.17 -2.90
C THR A 723 6.51 8.50 -1.45
N GLY A 724 5.65 8.18 -0.48
CA GLY A 724 5.94 8.47 0.93
C GLY A 724 7.03 7.58 1.53
N ASP A 725 7.18 6.35 1.03
CA ASP A 725 8.32 5.47 1.32
C ASP A 725 9.24 5.37 0.09
N ALA A 726 9.94 4.23 -0.09
CA ALA A 726 10.79 3.96 -1.24
C ALA A 726 10.03 3.81 -2.57
N GLY A 727 10.70 4.11 -3.67
CA GLY A 727 10.14 3.88 -5.01
C GLY A 727 9.83 2.41 -5.26
N ILE A 728 10.76 1.51 -4.91
CA ILE A 728 10.59 0.05 -4.95
C ILE A 728 11.10 -0.59 -3.66
N VAL A 729 10.29 -1.45 -3.04
CA VAL A 729 10.65 -2.26 -1.87
C VAL A 729 10.67 -3.73 -2.25
N ILE A 730 11.81 -4.40 -2.02
CA ILE A 730 11.99 -5.84 -2.22
C ILE A 730 12.36 -6.45 -0.87
N HIS A 731 11.40 -7.12 -0.21
CA HIS A 731 11.62 -7.65 1.13
C HIS A 731 10.95 -9.02 1.38
N MET A 732 11.17 -9.58 2.58
CA MET A 732 10.57 -10.83 3.06
C MET A 732 10.81 -12.02 2.10
N GLY A 733 12.07 -12.28 1.74
CA GLY A 733 12.43 -13.41 0.87
C GLY A 733 12.07 -13.23 -0.60
N SER A 734 12.00 -11.98 -1.09
CA SER A 734 11.73 -11.65 -2.49
C SER A 734 13.01 -11.75 -3.32
N HIS A 735 13.31 -12.94 -3.81
CA HIS A 735 14.61 -13.27 -4.42
C HIS A 735 14.66 -13.06 -5.93
N ASN A 736 15.87 -12.85 -6.45
CA ASN A 736 16.17 -12.89 -7.88
C ASN A 736 15.33 -11.92 -8.74
N ASN A 737 14.86 -10.82 -8.16
CA ASN A 737 14.15 -9.77 -8.87
C ASN A 737 15.12 -8.83 -9.59
N ARG A 738 14.63 -8.18 -10.64
CA ARG A 738 15.44 -7.30 -11.50
C ARG A 738 14.75 -5.97 -11.72
N VAL A 739 15.37 -4.91 -11.22
CA VAL A 739 15.03 -3.52 -11.52
C VAL A 739 16.01 -3.01 -12.57
N GLU A 740 15.50 -2.60 -13.75
CA GLU A 740 16.33 -2.09 -14.83
C GLU A 740 15.75 -0.82 -15.46
N GLY A 741 16.57 0.23 -15.51
CA GLY A 741 16.19 1.50 -16.11
C GLY A 741 15.09 2.22 -15.35
N GLY A 742 14.63 3.34 -15.91
CA GLY A 742 13.60 4.17 -15.30
C GLY A 742 14.17 5.31 -14.45
N LEU A 743 13.26 6.21 -14.06
CA LEU A 743 13.53 7.37 -13.23
C LEU A 743 12.87 7.17 -11.88
N MET A 744 13.63 7.32 -10.81
CA MET A 744 13.16 7.33 -9.43
C MET A 744 13.53 8.69 -8.83
N MET A 745 12.55 9.38 -8.25
CA MET A 745 12.85 10.70 -7.69
C MET A 745 11.96 11.11 -6.52
N ARG A 746 12.55 11.78 -5.53
CA ARG A 746 11.81 12.39 -4.40
C ARG A 746 10.94 11.38 -3.64
N ASN A 747 11.39 10.15 -3.51
CA ASN A 747 10.71 9.15 -2.70
C ASN A 747 11.18 9.33 -1.24
N GLY A 748 10.27 9.10 -0.29
CA GLY A 748 10.47 9.45 1.11
C GLY A 748 11.50 8.61 1.87
N ASP A 749 11.96 7.50 1.27
CA ASP A 749 13.14 6.73 1.68
C ASP A 749 14.16 6.68 0.53
N ALA A 750 14.31 5.52 -0.11
CA ALA A 750 15.27 5.26 -1.19
C ALA A 750 14.58 5.03 -2.54
N ALA A 751 15.35 5.04 -3.62
CA ALA A 751 14.84 4.63 -4.93
C ALA A 751 14.49 3.13 -4.93
N VAL A 752 15.41 2.30 -4.42
CA VAL A 752 15.22 0.86 -4.26
C VAL A 752 15.74 0.40 -2.90
N VAL A 753 14.87 -0.24 -2.12
CA VAL A 753 15.20 -0.92 -0.86
C VAL A 753 15.19 -2.44 -1.10
N ILE A 754 16.25 -3.12 -0.66
CA ILE A 754 16.36 -4.58 -0.71
C ILE A 754 16.69 -5.12 0.68
N GLU A 755 15.75 -5.86 1.27
CA GLU A 755 15.86 -6.37 2.63
C GLU A 755 15.61 -7.87 2.70
N ASN A 756 16.45 -8.61 3.41
CA ASN A 756 16.29 -10.05 3.63
C ASN A 756 16.03 -10.84 2.33
N SER A 757 16.66 -10.41 1.25
CA SER A 757 16.29 -10.81 -0.11
C SER A 757 17.52 -10.93 -1.02
N ASP A 758 17.83 -12.18 -1.38
CA ASP A 758 19.01 -12.53 -2.17
C ASP A 758 18.84 -12.47 -3.70
N GLY A 759 19.96 -12.25 -4.40
CA GLY A 759 20.08 -12.41 -5.85
C GLY A 759 19.46 -11.27 -6.67
N ASN A 760 19.08 -10.18 -6.01
CA ASN A 760 18.39 -9.05 -6.62
C ASN A 760 19.36 -8.15 -7.40
N GLN A 761 18.86 -7.56 -8.50
CA GLN A 761 19.67 -6.76 -9.41
C GLN A 761 19.04 -5.38 -9.65
N VAL A 762 19.81 -4.32 -9.45
CA VAL A 762 19.47 -2.93 -9.78
C VAL A 762 20.44 -2.43 -10.86
N ILE A 763 19.92 -2.13 -12.05
CA ILE A 763 20.73 -1.89 -13.24
C ILE A 763 20.28 -0.63 -13.97
N GLY A 764 21.18 0.34 -14.14
CA GLY A 764 20.93 1.45 -15.08
C GLY A 764 19.78 2.38 -14.70
N ILE A 765 19.43 2.47 -13.42
CA ILE A 765 18.40 3.40 -12.94
C ILE A 765 18.96 4.82 -12.83
N THR A 766 18.08 5.82 -12.89
CA THR A 766 18.38 7.19 -12.43
C THR A 766 17.60 7.42 -11.15
N ALA A 767 18.29 7.63 -10.03
CA ALA A 767 17.69 7.84 -8.71
C ALA A 767 18.24 9.14 -8.11
N HIS A 768 17.40 10.17 -8.00
CA HIS A 768 17.82 11.50 -7.52
C HIS A 768 16.83 12.07 -6.50
N GLN A 769 17.35 12.83 -5.54
CA GLN A 769 16.56 13.47 -4.48
C GLN A 769 15.77 12.47 -3.63
N GLU A 770 16.27 11.24 -3.48
CA GLU A 770 15.74 10.33 -2.48
C GLU A 770 16.08 10.85 -1.07
N SER A 771 15.23 10.54 -0.09
CA SER A 771 15.42 10.96 1.30
C SER A 771 16.59 10.24 1.99
N ASP A 772 16.88 9.01 1.56
CA ASP A 772 17.98 8.11 1.95
C ASP A 772 18.91 7.81 0.73
N GLY A 773 19.65 6.70 0.77
CA GLY A 773 20.49 6.28 -0.35
C GLY A 773 19.72 6.01 -1.65
N GLY A 774 20.36 6.19 -2.80
CA GLY A 774 19.76 5.80 -4.09
C GLY A 774 19.42 4.30 -4.17
N VAL A 775 20.26 3.43 -3.59
CA VAL A 775 19.93 2.01 -3.37
C VAL A 775 20.37 1.59 -1.98
N VAL A 776 19.44 1.04 -1.20
CA VAL A 776 19.69 0.59 0.18
C VAL A 776 19.54 -0.92 0.27
N LEU A 777 20.54 -1.59 0.84
CA LEU A 777 20.59 -3.04 0.99
C LEU A 777 20.82 -3.45 2.45
N SER A 778 19.97 -4.32 2.99
CA SER A 778 20.19 -4.95 4.28
C SER A 778 19.94 -6.46 4.21
N ASN A 779 20.92 -7.26 4.63
CA ASN A 779 20.81 -8.72 4.59
C ASN A 779 20.43 -9.25 3.19
N ALA A 780 21.02 -8.68 2.14
CA ALA A 780 20.62 -8.88 0.74
C ALA A 780 21.74 -9.50 -0.10
N HIS A 781 22.00 -10.79 0.08
CA HIS A 781 23.20 -11.42 -0.46
C HIS A 781 23.12 -11.68 -1.98
N ASN A 782 24.28 -11.84 -2.62
CA ASN A 782 24.40 -12.11 -4.05
C ASN A 782 23.77 -11.02 -4.95
N SER A 783 23.62 -9.81 -4.42
CA SER A 783 22.98 -8.70 -5.10
C SER A 783 23.95 -7.93 -6.01
N VAL A 784 23.39 -7.22 -6.99
CA VAL A 784 24.15 -6.42 -7.96
C VAL A 784 23.54 -5.03 -8.08
N VAL A 785 24.35 -3.99 -7.94
CA VAL A 785 24.01 -2.60 -8.27
C VAL A 785 24.99 -2.09 -9.31
N ARG A 786 24.52 -1.79 -10.53
CA ARG A 786 25.44 -1.36 -11.58
C ARG A 786 24.89 -0.41 -12.62
N ASP A 787 25.80 0.33 -13.24
CA ASP A 787 25.56 1.24 -14.37
C ASP A 787 24.52 2.34 -14.07
N SER A 788 24.25 2.66 -12.80
CA SER A 788 23.20 3.60 -12.36
C SER A 788 23.72 5.01 -12.09
N ASP A 789 22.84 6.00 -12.26
CA ASP A 789 23.04 7.39 -11.87
C ASP A 789 22.34 7.63 -10.53
N LEU A 790 23.12 7.79 -9.46
CA LEU A 790 22.68 7.81 -8.05
C LEU A 790 23.08 9.13 -7.36
N ARG A 791 23.19 10.20 -8.15
CA ARG A 791 23.59 11.53 -7.67
C ARG A 791 22.47 12.23 -6.90
N TYR A 792 22.81 13.30 -6.19
CA TYR A 792 21.81 14.20 -5.57
C TYR A 792 20.94 13.52 -4.50
N ASN A 793 21.48 12.51 -3.85
CA ASN A 793 20.88 11.81 -2.71
C ASN A 793 21.80 12.02 -1.48
N PRO A 794 21.35 11.72 -0.26
CA PRO A 794 22.24 11.53 0.88
C PRO A 794 23.43 10.62 0.56
N SER A 795 23.17 9.44 0.01
CA SER A 795 24.19 8.47 -0.41
C SER A 795 23.83 7.85 -1.76
N GLY A 796 24.80 7.29 -2.48
CA GLY A 796 24.51 6.55 -3.72
C GLY A 796 24.03 5.14 -3.43
N VAL A 797 24.88 4.34 -2.76
CA VAL A 797 24.53 2.99 -2.30
C VAL A 797 24.87 2.84 -0.83
N GLU A 798 23.92 2.28 -0.08
CA GLU A 798 24.09 1.90 1.31
C GLU A 798 23.91 0.39 1.44
N ALA A 799 24.86 -0.29 2.08
CA ALA A 799 24.80 -1.74 2.24
C ALA A 799 25.22 -2.20 3.63
N SER A 800 24.39 -3.03 4.27
CA SER A 800 24.66 -3.60 5.59
C SER A 800 24.41 -5.12 5.59
N ASN A 801 25.23 -5.85 6.36
CA ASN A 801 25.16 -7.30 6.53
C ASN A 801 24.98 -8.06 5.19
N THR A 802 25.71 -7.66 4.15
CA THR A 802 25.43 -8.09 2.78
C THR A 802 26.64 -8.78 2.16
N ASN A 803 26.44 -9.99 1.63
CA ASN A 803 27.51 -10.85 1.13
C ASN A 803 27.44 -10.95 -0.39
N ASN A 804 28.59 -11.17 -1.04
CA ASN A 804 28.70 -11.35 -2.49
C ASN A 804 28.12 -10.18 -3.32
N LEU A 805 28.13 -8.96 -2.77
CA LEU A 805 27.63 -7.76 -3.44
C LEU A 805 28.59 -7.25 -4.50
N LEU A 806 28.06 -6.91 -5.68
CA LEU A 806 28.77 -6.20 -6.73
C LEU A 806 28.18 -4.78 -6.88
N ILE A 807 29.02 -3.77 -6.65
CA ILE A 807 28.73 -2.36 -6.95
C ILE A 807 29.66 -1.94 -8.11
N GLU A 808 29.12 -1.75 -9.31
CA GLU A 808 29.95 -1.53 -10.52
C GLU A 808 29.47 -0.40 -11.44
N ASN A 809 30.38 0.45 -11.90
CA ASN A 809 30.11 1.52 -12.89
C ASN A 809 28.98 2.50 -12.49
N ASN A 810 28.71 2.69 -11.20
CA ASN A 810 27.71 3.64 -10.74
C ASN A 810 28.32 5.04 -10.57
N ASN A 811 27.48 6.06 -10.69
CA ASN A 811 27.82 7.45 -10.42
C ASN A 811 27.07 7.94 -9.18
N ALA A 812 27.78 8.07 -8.06
CA ALA A 812 27.27 8.60 -6.79
C ALA A 812 27.98 9.93 -6.45
N SER A 813 28.16 10.77 -7.47
CA SER A 813 28.69 12.13 -7.28
C SER A 813 27.63 13.06 -6.71
N GLU A 814 28.02 14.20 -6.16
CA GLU A 814 27.08 15.21 -5.66
C GLU A 814 26.11 14.66 -4.59
N THR A 815 26.54 13.68 -3.80
CA THR A 815 25.76 13.15 -2.66
C THR A 815 26.06 13.94 -1.38
N LEU A 816 25.09 14.09 -0.48
CA LEU A 816 25.27 14.90 0.74
C LEU A 816 26.22 14.24 1.76
N GLN A 817 26.31 12.91 1.75
CA GLN A 817 27.13 12.08 2.62
C GLN A 817 28.15 11.29 1.80
N ALA A 818 28.44 10.04 2.17
CA ALA A 818 29.35 9.21 1.37
C ALA A 818 28.69 8.80 0.05
N GLY A 819 29.47 8.73 -1.04
CA GLY A 819 28.93 8.26 -2.32
C GLY A 819 28.53 6.78 -2.26
N PHE A 820 29.39 5.96 -1.64
CA PHE A 820 29.12 4.55 -1.37
C PHE A 820 29.44 4.25 0.08
N GLU A 821 28.42 3.87 0.86
CA GLU A 821 28.54 3.48 2.26
C GLU A 821 28.32 1.98 2.40
N VAL A 822 29.38 1.25 2.71
CA VAL A 822 29.38 -0.21 2.70
C VAL A 822 29.86 -0.73 4.04
N GLY A 823 28.95 -1.33 4.80
CA GLY A 823 29.20 -1.95 6.10
C GLY A 823 29.75 -3.37 6.00
N ASP A 824 29.42 -4.19 6.99
CA ASP A 824 29.92 -5.56 7.12
C ASP A 824 29.39 -6.49 6.02
N GLY A 825 30.28 -7.34 5.49
CA GLY A 825 29.94 -8.38 4.53
C GLY A 825 31.15 -9.07 3.90
N LEU A 826 30.93 -10.27 3.34
CA LEU A 826 31.94 -11.07 2.67
C LEU A 826 31.91 -10.86 1.15
N ASN A 827 33.09 -10.89 0.52
CA ASN A 827 33.25 -10.91 -0.93
C ASN A 827 32.53 -9.75 -1.67
N ILE A 828 32.53 -8.56 -1.04
CA ILE A 828 32.02 -7.34 -1.65
C ILE A 828 33.02 -6.80 -2.68
N ARG A 829 32.53 -6.36 -3.84
CA ARG A 829 33.34 -5.79 -4.93
C ARG A 829 32.80 -4.42 -5.33
N ILE A 830 33.61 -3.38 -5.16
CA ILE A 830 33.31 -1.99 -5.53
C ILE A 830 34.23 -1.61 -6.69
N LEU A 831 33.69 -1.64 -7.92
CA LEU A 831 34.46 -1.62 -9.16
C LEU A 831 34.09 -0.43 -10.07
N ASN A 832 35.08 0.35 -10.49
CA ASN A 832 34.93 1.37 -11.55
C ASN A 832 33.81 2.42 -11.29
N ASN A 833 33.48 2.69 -10.03
CA ASN A 833 32.48 3.68 -9.68
C ASN A 833 33.07 5.10 -9.64
N THR A 834 32.21 6.10 -9.77
CA THR A 834 32.56 7.52 -9.62
C THR A 834 31.81 8.11 -8.43
N ALA A 835 32.54 8.74 -7.50
CA ALA A 835 31.97 9.48 -6.38
C ALA A 835 32.79 10.76 -6.18
N ASN A 836 32.35 11.82 -6.86
CA ASN A 836 32.99 13.13 -6.82
C ASN A 836 32.08 14.15 -6.13
N SER A 837 32.66 15.19 -5.55
CA SER A 837 31.92 16.28 -4.91
C SER A 837 30.94 15.81 -3.83
N THR A 838 31.22 14.67 -3.18
CA THR A 838 30.36 14.18 -2.10
C THR A 838 30.60 14.98 -0.83
N GLY A 839 29.60 15.15 0.04
CA GLY A 839 29.78 15.86 1.32
C GLY A 839 30.58 15.04 2.34
N GLY A 840 30.59 13.71 2.20
CA GLY A 840 31.38 12.76 3.00
C GLY A 840 32.62 12.25 2.28
N SER A 841 32.98 10.99 2.52
CA SER A 841 34.00 10.29 1.72
C SER A 841 33.44 9.90 0.35
N GLY A 842 34.27 9.75 -0.67
CA GLY A 842 33.79 9.22 -1.96
C GLY A 842 33.27 7.79 -1.81
N ILE A 843 34.09 6.94 -1.19
CA ILE A 843 33.74 5.55 -0.81
C ILE A 843 34.10 5.35 0.66
N SER A 844 33.16 4.87 1.46
CA SER A 844 33.37 4.38 2.83
C SER A 844 33.10 2.88 2.88
N PHE A 845 34.14 2.09 3.17
CA PHE A 845 34.02 0.65 3.45
C PHE A 845 34.34 0.44 4.93
N GLU A 846 33.31 0.25 5.74
CA GLU A 846 33.40 0.36 7.20
C GLU A 846 33.50 -0.98 7.92
N GLY A 847 33.10 -2.06 7.26
CA GLY A 847 32.94 -3.37 7.88
C GLY A 847 33.98 -4.42 7.49
N ALA A 848 34.13 -5.44 8.33
CA ALA A 848 34.90 -6.63 8.06
C ALA A 848 34.48 -7.79 8.97
N ILE A 849 34.51 -9.01 8.44
CA ILE A 849 34.14 -10.22 9.19
C ILE A 849 35.40 -10.97 9.61
N PHE A 850 35.47 -11.39 10.88
CA PHE A 850 36.64 -12.01 11.49
C PHE A 850 36.33 -13.39 12.09
N ASP A 851 37.31 -14.29 12.06
CA ASP A 851 37.25 -15.55 12.79
C ASP A 851 37.50 -15.35 14.31
N ALA A 852 37.32 -16.41 15.10
CA ALA A 852 37.54 -16.36 16.55
C ALA A 852 38.99 -16.02 16.96
N LEU A 853 39.95 -16.03 16.02
CA LEU A 853 41.34 -15.67 16.22
C LEU A 853 41.63 -14.22 15.76
N GLY A 854 40.63 -13.49 15.26
CA GLY A 854 40.75 -12.14 14.73
C GLY A 854 41.34 -12.06 13.32
N ASN A 855 41.39 -13.17 12.57
CA ASN A 855 41.79 -13.13 11.16
C ASN A 855 40.57 -12.81 10.29
N PRO A 856 40.72 -12.00 9.23
CA PRO A 856 39.61 -11.71 8.33
C PRO A 856 39.15 -12.98 7.59
N LEU A 857 37.83 -13.21 7.54
CA LEU A 857 37.17 -14.36 6.88
C LEU A 857 36.89 -14.13 5.38
N GLY A 858 37.41 -13.05 4.83
CA GLY A 858 37.28 -12.65 3.44
C GLY A 858 37.49 -11.15 3.34
N GLY A 859 38.19 -10.70 2.29
CA GLY A 859 38.41 -9.29 2.04
C GLY A 859 37.57 -8.80 0.86
N GLY A 860 37.04 -7.58 0.94
CA GLY A 860 36.46 -6.89 -0.21
C GLY A 860 37.51 -6.48 -1.25
N LEU A 861 37.05 -6.19 -2.46
CA LEU A 861 37.86 -5.65 -3.54
C LEU A 861 37.37 -4.24 -3.90
N ILE A 862 38.24 -3.25 -3.73
CA ILE A 862 38.00 -1.87 -4.12
C ILE A 862 38.95 -1.55 -5.28
N GLU A 863 38.42 -1.50 -6.50
CA GLU A 863 39.21 -1.35 -7.71
C GLU A 863 38.67 -0.34 -8.71
N GLY A 864 39.57 0.46 -9.30
CA GLY A 864 39.26 1.25 -10.49
C GLY A 864 38.34 2.44 -10.23
N ASN A 865 38.03 2.73 -8.97
CA ASN A 865 37.11 3.80 -8.62
C ASN A 865 37.78 5.18 -8.74
N THR A 866 36.97 6.17 -9.08
CA THR A 866 37.37 7.57 -9.20
C THR A 866 36.68 8.40 -8.14
N THR A 867 37.47 9.11 -7.34
CA THR A 867 36.97 10.02 -6.31
C THR A 867 37.68 11.36 -6.41
N ASN A 868 36.93 12.44 -6.41
CA ASN A 868 37.48 13.77 -6.62
C ASN A 868 36.68 14.83 -5.88
N GLU A 869 37.37 15.74 -5.18
CA GLU A 869 36.75 16.91 -4.53
C GLU A 869 35.71 16.56 -3.45
N ASN A 870 35.84 15.42 -2.78
CA ASN A 870 34.95 15.03 -1.70
C ASN A 870 35.27 15.76 -0.38
N GLY A 871 34.25 15.97 0.45
CA GLY A 871 34.30 16.70 1.72
C GLY A 871 35.10 16.01 2.83
N GLN A 872 35.40 14.72 2.68
CA GLN A 872 36.31 13.96 3.53
C GLN A 872 37.41 13.26 2.70
N ASP A 873 37.70 11.99 2.98
CA ASP A 873 38.68 11.24 2.21
C ASP A 873 38.12 10.84 0.84
N GLY A 874 38.99 10.62 -0.14
CA GLY A 874 38.56 10.01 -1.40
C GLY A 874 37.99 8.62 -1.18
N ILE A 875 38.74 7.75 -0.51
CA ILE A 875 38.36 6.37 -0.20
C ILE A 875 38.81 6.04 1.23
N THR A 876 37.87 5.66 2.09
CA THR A 876 38.12 5.19 3.45
C THR A 876 37.79 3.70 3.54
N VAL A 877 38.71 2.90 4.09
CA VAL A 877 38.56 1.44 4.21
C VAL A 877 39.02 0.99 5.59
N ALA A 878 38.13 0.36 6.36
CA ALA A 878 38.43 -0.25 7.65
C ALA A 878 39.41 -1.43 7.50
N ASP A 879 40.15 -1.77 8.57
CA ASP A 879 41.02 -2.96 8.55
C ASP A 879 40.17 -4.23 8.44
N GLY A 880 40.38 -5.02 7.39
CA GLY A 880 39.62 -6.25 7.14
C GLY A 880 40.27 -7.20 6.14
N GLY A 881 41.56 -7.04 5.86
CA GLY A 881 42.25 -7.78 4.80
C GLY A 881 41.73 -7.48 3.39
N HIS A 882 41.13 -6.31 3.19
CA HIS A 882 40.57 -5.87 1.90
C HIS A 882 41.66 -5.56 0.89
N THR A 883 41.40 -5.77 -0.40
CA THR A 883 42.35 -5.43 -1.47
C THR A 883 41.97 -4.12 -2.15
N ILE A 884 42.88 -3.16 -2.14
CA ILE A 884 42.70 -1.83 -2.73
C ILE A 884 43.70 -1.64 -3.87
N ARG A 885 43.23 -1.43 -5.10
CA ARG A 885 44.11 -1.29 -6.28
C ARG A 885 43.53 -0.44 -7.40
N ASN A 886 44.41 0.18 -8.18
CA ASN A 886 44.03 0.95 -9.38
C ASN A 886 42.98 2.06 -9.14
N ASN A 887 42.83 2.57 -7.92
CA ASN A 887 41.90 3.67 -7.65
C ASN A 887 42.57 5.03 -7.87
N THR A 888 41.78 6.04 -8.24
CA THR A 888 42.26 7.42 -8.39
C THR A 888 41.51 8.35 -7.46
N ALA A 889 42.24 9.07 -6.59
CA ALA A 889 41.67 9.95 -5.59
C ALA A 889 42.33 11.34 -5.61
N TYR A 890 41.58 12.36 -6.00
CA TYR A 890 42.14 13.71 -6.21
C TYR A 890 41.41 14.79 -5.42
N ASN A 891 42.14 15.83 -5.00
CA ASN A 891 41.56 17.06 -4.46
C ASN A 891 40.55 16.89 -3.31
N ASN A 892 40.56 15.76 -2.60
CA ASN A 892 39.65 15.50 -1.47
C ASN A 892 40.11 16.26 -0.23
N PHE A 893 39.18 16.60 0.66
CA PHE A 893 39.42 17.40 1.86
C PHE A 893 40.13 16.62 2.99
N GLY A 894 40.34 15.31 2.82
CA GLY A 894 41.16 14.46 3.67
C GLY A 894 42.33 13.80 2.92
N PHE A 895 42.53 12.51 3.16
CA PHE A 895 43.40 11.65 2.36
C PHE A 895 42.77 11.37 0.99
N GLY A 896 43.60 11.06 -0.01
CA GLY A 896 43.09 10.42 -1.21
C GLY A 896 42.59 9.01 -0.88
N ILE A 897 43.39 8.21 -0.16
CA ILE A 897 42.99 6.87 0.29
C ILE A 897 43.47 6.61 1.72
N GLN A 898 42.54 6.39 2.65
CA GLN A 898 42.80 5.96 4.01
C GLN A 898 42.39 4.49 4.19
N ALA A 899 43.35 3.55 4.11
CA ALA A 899 43.08 2.12 4.22
C ALA A 899 43.64 1.53 5.53
N GLY A 900 42.92 1.69 6.64
CA GLY A 900 43.32 1.17 7.95
C GLY A 900 44.36 2.04 8.69
N GLU A 901 45.03 1.45 9.69
CA GLU A 901 45.99 2.17 10.54
C GLU A 901 47.38 2.37 9.91
N VAL A 902 48.10 3.41 10.36
CA VAL A 902 49.52 3.60 10.04
C VAL A 902 50.35 2.47 10.68
N LEU A 903 50.95 1.60 9.87
CA LEU A 903 51.76 0.49 10.34
C LEU A 903 52.92 0.96 11.26
N ASP A 904 52.85 0.63 12.56
CA ASP A 904 53.97 0.80 13.50
C ASP A 904 54.97 -0.36 13.34
N PRO A 905 56.21 -0.11 12.85
CA PRO A 905 57.21 -1.17 12.65
C PRO A 905 57.67 -1.85 13.96
N SER A 906 57.31 -1.29 15.12
CA SER A 906 57.62 -1.85 16.43
C SER A 906 56.57 -2.84 16.94
N GLN A 907 55.41 -2.93 16.28
CA GLN A 907 54.34 -3.89 16.57
C GLN A 907 54.42 -5.11 15.64
N PRO A 908 53.92 -6.29 16.07
CA PRO A 908 53.74 -7.42 15.17
C PRO A 908 52.76 -7.05 14.03
N PRO A 909 52.88 -7.67 12.84
CA PRO A 909 51.98 -7.39 11.72
C PRO A 909 50.53 -7.60 12.13
N ASN A 910 49.67 -6.60 11.91
CA ASN A 910 48.24 -6.75 12.11
C ASN A 910 47.70 -7.78 11.09
N PRO A 911 47.17 -8.94 11.50
CA PRO A 911 46.62 -9.93 10.56
C PRO A 911 45.37 -9.42 9.83
N ALA A 912 44.72 -8.37 10.35
CA ALA A 912 43.59 -7.68 9.72
C ALA A 912 44.00 -6.57 8.75
N ALA A 913 45.30 -6.26 8.62
CA ALA A 913 45.75 -5.16 7.76
C ALA A 913 45.32 -5.36 6.30
N ASN A 914 44.89 -4.26 5.69
CA ASN A 914 44.51 -4.25 4.28
C ASN A 914 45.69 -4.53 3.33
N ILE A 915 45.35 -5.01 2.13
CA ILE A 915 46.27 -5.41 1.07
C ILE A 915 46.33 -4.31 0.02
N ASP A 916 47.51 -3.70 -0.12
CA ASP A 916 47.82 -2.87 -1.27
C ASP A 916 48.01 -3.73 -2.52
N GLY A 917 47.02 -3.74 -3.41
CA GLY A 917 47.09 -4.44 -4.69
C GLY A 917 47.83 -3.64 -5.78
N GLY A 918 48.30 -2.42 -5.48
CA GLY A 918 49.08 -1.56 -6.34
C GLY A 918 48.27 -0.74 -7.36
N GLY A 919 48.93 0.25 -7.98
CA GLY A 919 48.34 1.06 -9.06
C GLY A 919 47.42 2.19 -8.59
N ASN A 920 47.26 2.37 -7.27
CA ASN A 920 46.52 3.50 -6.71
C ASN A 920 47.24 4.83 -6.99
N VAL A 921 46.49 5.90 -7.25
CA VAL A 921 47.01 7.25 -7.50
C VAL A 921 46.26 8.24 -6.62
N ALA A 922 47.01 9.10 -5.94
CA ALA A 922 46.43 10.19 -5.17
C ALA A 922 47.28 11.46 -5.30
N ALA A 923 46.63 12.60 -5.52
CA ALA A 923 47.28 13.91 -5.60
C ALA A 923 46.31 15.06 -5.31
N GLY A 924 46.83 16.17 -4.80
CA GLY A 924 46.02 17.38 -4.56
C GLY A 924 45.09 17.31 -3.35
N ASN A 925 45.03 16.17 -2.65
CA ASN A 925 44.23 16.00 -1.43
C ASN A 925 44.85 16.79 -0.26
N ALA A 926 44.04 17.13 0.74
CA ALA A 926 44.45 17.97 1.86
C ALA A 926 45.61 17.37 2.69
N GLU A 927 45.61 16.05 2.88
CA GLU A 927 46.61 15.38 3.69
C GLU A 927 47.95 15.19 2.94
N PRO A 928 49.10 15.64 3.49
CA PRO A 928 50.39 15.62 2.78
C PRO A 928 50.83 14.24 2.30
N GLU A 929 50.55 13.20 3.07
CA GLU A 929 50.91 11.81 2.79
C GLU A 929 50.09 11.22 1.63
N GLN A 930 48.93 11.83 1.30
CA GLN A 930 47.95 11.45 0.29
C GLN A 930 47.31 10.08 0.49
N CYS A 931 48.06 9.06 0.92
CA CYS A 931 47.55 7.73 1.24
C CYS A 931 48.14 7.14 2.51
N VAL A 932 47.32 6.38 3.23
CA VAL A 932 47.69 5.60 4.42
C VAL A 932 47.26 4.15 4.21
N GLY A 933 48.07 3.20 4.68
CA GLY A 933 47.82 1.75 4.54
C GLY A 933 48.09 1.17 3.15
N VAL A 934 48.11 2.01 2.12
CA VAL A 934 48.46 1.65 0.73
C VAL A 934 49.50 2.60 0.13
N ILE A 935 50.17 2.16 -0.94
CA ILE A 935 51.10 2.99 -1.69
C ILE A 935 50.37 3.62 -2.87
N CYS A 936 50.37 4.96 -2.88
CA CYS A 936 49.88 5.73 -4.01
C CYS A 936 51.01 6.28 -4.87
N GLY A 937 50.84 6.16 -6.18
CA GLY A 937 51.60 6.93 -7.15
C GLY A 937 51.30 8.41 -7.00
N THR A 938 52.30 9.25 -7.27
CA THR A 938 52.11 10.69 -7.38
C THR A 938 51.63 11.01 -8.78
N GLY A 939 50.39 11.50 -8.90
CA GLY A 939 49.79 11.99 -10.13
C GLY A 939 49.83 13.52 -10.22
N GLU A 940 49.47 14.07 -11.37
CA GLU A 940 49.06 15.47 -11.47
C GLU A 940 47.55 15.49 -11.22
N ALA A 941 47.13 16.14 -10.12
CA ALA A 941 45.72 16.28 -9.81
C ALA A 941 45.03 17.08 -10.93
N PRO A 942 43.81 16.70 -11.33
CA PRO A 942 43.01 17.54 -12.21
C PRO A 942 42.80 18.92 -11.55
N PRO A 943 42.63 20.00 -12.34
CA PRO A 943 42.19 21.27 -11.79
C PRO A 943 40.89 21.07 -11.02
N VAL A 944 40.80 21.69 -9.84
CA VAL A 944 39.56 21.77 -9.07
C VAL A 944 38.46 22.35 -9.95
N SER A 945 37.29 21.74 -9.90
CA SER A 945 36.12 22.22 -10.61
C SER A 945 35.80 23.67 -10.22
N MET A 946 35.36 24.46 -11.20
CA MET A 946 34.85 25.79 -10.87
C MET A 946 33.47 25.59 -10.24
N PRO A 947 33.15 26.27 -9.13
CA PRO A 947 31.82 26.22 -8.56
C PRO A 947 30.78 26.56 -9.62
N ASP A 948 29.67 25.82 -9.61
CA ASP A 948 28.52 26.21 -10.42
C ASP A 948 27.95 27.50 -9.86
N VAL A 949 27.88 28.52 -10.71
CA VAL A 949 27.39 29.86 -10.40
C VAL A 949 26.33 30.28 -11.41
N THR A 950 25.80 29.34 -12.19
CA THR A 950 24.78 29.64 -13.20
C THR A 950 23.41 29.36 -12.59
N PRO A 951 22.57 30.38 -12.37
CA PRO A 951 21.22 30.13 -11.89
C PRO A 951 20.37 29.33 -12.89
N PRO A 952 19.49 28.43 -12.42
CA PRO A 952 18.53 27.76 -13.28
C PRO A 952 17.46 28.72 -13.81
N GLU A 953 16.80 28.32 -14.90
CA GLU A 953 15.65 29.03 -15.49
C GLU A 953 14.37 28.20 -15.33
N THR A 954 13.34 28.78 -14.70
CA THR A 954 12.05 28.14 -14.42
C THR A 954 11.01 28.51 -15.47
N THR A 955 10.16 27.57 -15.85
CA THR A 955 9.06 27.79 -16.81
C THR A 955 7.78 27.11 -16.35
N ILE A 956 6.67 27.85 -16.34
CA ILE A 956 5.32 27.30 -16.17
C ILE A 956 4.87 26.66 -17.49
N LEU A 957 4.50 25.38 -17.43
CA LEU A 957 4.07 24.57 -18.57
C LEU A 957 2.56 24.59 -18.77
N SER A 958 1.78 24.49 -17.69
CA SER A 958 0.33 24.55 -17.73
C SER A 958 -0.25 25.31 -16.54
N THR A 959 -1.41 25.90 -16.76
CA THR A 959 -2.08 26.82 -15.82
C THR A 959 -3.57 26.48 -15.72
N PRO A 960 -4.24 26.83 -14.61
CA PRO A 960 -5.69 26.73 -14.52
C PRO A 960 -6.38 27.67 -15.54
N ASN A 961 -7.61 27.33 -15.90
CA ASN A 961 -8.43 28.20 -16.76
C ASN A 961 -8.63 29.57 -16.08
N ASN A 962 -8.43 30.67 -16.81
CA ASN A 962 -8.67 32.02 -16.30
C ASN A 962 -9.67 32.78 -17.22
N PRO A 963 -10.86 33.17 -16.72
CA PRO A 963 -11.39 32.93 -15.38
C PRO A 963 -11.93 31.50 -15.20
N THR A 964 -11.96 31.00 -13.97
CA THR A 964 -12.56 29.71 -13.59
C THR A 964 -13.56 29.88 -12.44
N ALA A 965 -14.53 28.97 -12.34
CA ALA A 965 -15.44 28.84 -11.21
C ALA A 965 -15.00 27.74 -10.21
N VAL A 966 -13.90 27.05 -10.52
CA VAL A 966 -13.29 26.02 -9.67
C VAL A 966 -12.36 26.72 -8.68
N MET A 967 -12.48 26.42 -7.38
CA MET A 967 -11.65 26.98 -6.31
C MET A 967 -10.27 26.32 -6.21
N ASP A 968 -10.01 25.32 -7.05
CA ASP A 968 -8.74 24.60 -7.10
C ASP A 968 -7.93 25.05 -8.32
N ALA A 969 -6.67 25.36 -8.09
CA ALA A 969 -5.70 25.70 -9.13
C ALA A 969 -4.62 24.62 -9.19
N VAL A 970 -4.33 24.11 -10.39
CA VAL A 970 -3.24 23.16 -10.64
C VAL A 970 -2.28 23.79 -11.62
N PHE A 971 -1.00 23.78 -11.28
CA PHE A 971 0.08 24.27 -12.13
C PHE A 971 1.08 23.14 -12.41
N THR A 972 1.58 23.08 -13.64
CA THR A 972 2.77 22.28 -13.94
C THR A 972 3.88 23.19 -14.40
N PHE A 973 5.11 22.84 -14.06
CA PHE A 973 6.30 23.65 -14.32
C PHE A 973 7.53 22.76 -14.52
N THR A 974 8.58 23.36 -15.05
CA THR A 974 9.87 22.71 -15.30
C THR A 974 10.98 23.72 -15.09
N ALA A 975 12.22 23.25 -15.08
CA ALA A 975 13.41 24.08 -15.08
C ALA A 975 14.47 23.50 -16.00
N SER A 976 15.37 24.38 -16.42
CA SER A 976 16.59 24.01 -17.13
C SER A 976 17.77 24.77 -16.55
N ASP A 977 18.90 24.09 -16.54
CA ASP A 977 20.19 24.68 -16.19
C ASP A 977 21.15 24.62 -17.39
N ASP A 978 22.36 25.12 -17.22
CA ASP A 978 23.42 25.01 -18.21
C ASP A 978 23.80 23.53 -18.47
N PRO A 979 24.51 23.20 -19.57
CA PRO A 979 24.81 21.81 -19.92
C PRO A 979 25.66 21.01 -18.92
N ASN A 980 26.30 21.68 -17.95
CA ASN A 980 27.09 21.02 -16.90
C ASN A 980 26.46 21.18 -15.51
N GLY A 981 25.39 21.97 -15.39
CA GLY A 981 24.66 22.21 -14.16
C GLY A 981 23.69 21.08 -13.82
N THR A 982 22.78 21.40 -12.90
CA THR A 982 21.91 20.41 -12.28
C THR A 982 20.84 19.94 -13.27
N PRO A 983 20.69 18.62 -13.51
CA PRO A 983 19.63 18.11 -14.36
C PRO A 983 18.26 18.36 -13.71
N LEU A 984 17.18 18.41 -14.50
CA LEU A 984 15.81 18.60 -13.99
C LEU A 984 15.46 17.62 -12.85
N THR A 985 15.99 16.40 -12.90
CA THR A 985 15.74 15.37 -11.90
C THR A 985 16.42 15.64 -10.56
N GLY A 986 17.48 16.45 -10.52
CA GLY A 986 18.14 16.95 -9.30
C GLY A 986 17.70 18.36 -8.90
N MET A 987 16.74 18.97 -9.61
CA MET A 987 16.27 20.33 -9.37
C MET A 987 15.21 20.38 -8.26
N ILE A 988 15.32 21.37 -7.38
CA ILE A 988 14.33 21.63 -6.33
C ILE A 988 13.47 22.81 -6.76
N PHE A 989 12.16 22.78 -6.49
CA PHE A 989 11.26 23.90 -6.79
C PHE A 989 10.68 24.51 -5.52
N GLU A 990 10.51 25.83 -5.55
CA GLU A 990 9.82 26.58 -4.52
C GLU A 990 8.65 27.33 -5.14
N CYS A 991 7.51 27.30 -4.49
CA CYS A 991 6.27 27.93 -4.93
C CYS A 991 5.75 28.90 -3.85
N ARG A 992 4.96 29.88 -4.29
CA ARG A 992 4.12 30.70 -3.41
C ARG A 992 2.87 31.18 -4.14
N VAL A 993 1.77 31.31 -3.40
CA VAL A 993 0.49 31.85 -3.90
C VAL A 993 0.09 33.06 -3.05
N ASP A 994 -0.37 34.11 -3.72
CA ASP A 994 -0.71 35.42 -3.15
C ASP A 994 0.34 35.98 -2.19
N PRO A 995 1.64 35.97 -2.57
CA PRO A 995 2.66 36.50 -1.68
C PRO A 995 2.46 37.99 -1.44
N LEU A 996 2.86 38.46 -0.26
CA LEU A 996 2.97 39.89 -0.02
C LEU A 996 4.03 40.48 -0.97
N PRO A 997 3.87 41.74 -1.43
CA PRO A 997 4.86 42.36 -2.29
C PRO A 997 6.24 42.33 -1.63
N ASP A 998 7.23 41.80 -2.35
CA ASP A 998 8.58 41.70 -1.82
C ASP A 998 9.09 43.08 -1.36
N PRO A 999 9.75 43.15 -0.19
CA PRO A 999 10.30 44.41 0.28
C PRO A 999 11.27 44.98 -0.76
N PHE A 1000 11.17 46.27 -1.03
CA PHE A 1000 12.10 46.94 -1.93
C PHE A 1000 13.52 46.90 -1.32
N VAL A 1001 14.36 45.99 -1.82
CA VAL A 1001 15.79 45.95 -1.49
C VAL A 1001 16.52 46.91 -2.42
N GLU A 1002 17.17 47.92 -1.86
CA GLU A 1002 18.03 48.84 -2.63
C GLU A 1002 19.26 48.01 -3.09
N PRO A 1003 19.62 47.99 -4.39
CA PRO A 1003 20.70 47.13 -4.87
C PRO A 1003 22.00 47.48 -4.15
N GLU A 1004 22.52 46.53 -3.37
CA GLU A 1004 23.84 46.61 -2.76
C GLU A 1004 24.87 46.89 -3.88
N PRO A 1005 25.77 47.87 -3.71
CA PRO A 1005 26.83 48.09 -4.69
C PRO A 1005 27.68 46.80 -4.77
N PRO A 1006 28.01 46.29 -5.97
CA PRO A 1006 28.70 45.01 -6.09
C PRO A 1006 30.00 45.07 -5.29
N GLU A 1007 30.13 44.18 -4.29
CA GLU A 1007 31.38 44.01 -3.59
C GLU A 1007 32.45 43.59 -4.60
N LEU A 1008 33.65 44.16 -4.50
CA LEU A 1008 34.75 43.74 -5.33
C LEU A 1008 35.14 42.34 -4.86
N PRO A 1009 35.11 41.30 -5.72
CA PRO A 1009 35.48 39.96 -5.30
C PRO A 1009 36.91 39.98 -4.76
N ASP A 1010 37.12 39.33 -3.60
CA ASP A 1010 38.44 39.19 -3.03
C ASP A 1010 39.37 38.48 -4.05
N PRO A 1011 40.65 38.86 -4.17
CA PRO A 1011 41.51 38.34 -5.23
C PRO A 1011 41.64 36.80 -5.17
N GLY A 1012 41.01 36.11 -6.10
CA GLY A 1012 41.01 34.64 -6.19
C GLY A 1012 39.70 33.96 -5.79
N MET A 1013 38.69 34.71 -5.35
CA MET A 1013 37.34 34.20 -5.10
C MET A 1013 36.45 34.43 -6.33
N PRO A 1014 35.52 33.51 -6.67
CA PRO A 1014 34.50 33.75 -7.68
C PRO A 1014 33.63 34.96 -7.28
N PRO A 1015 33.00 35.65 -8.24
CA PRO A 1015 32.04 36.70 -7.93
C PRO A 1015 30.88 36.12 -7.12
N GLU A 1016 30.53 36.75 -5.99
CA GLU A 1016 29.30 36.43 -5.26
C GLU A 1016 28.10 36.66 -6.17
N LEU A 1017 27.21 35.67 -6.22
CA LEU A 1017 25.92 35.85 -6.88
C LEU A 1017 25.08 36.85 -6.09
N PRO A 1018 24.18 37.59 -6.76
CA PRO A 1018 23.23 38.42 -6.05
C PRO A 1018 22.43 37.55 -5.07
N ASP A 1019 22.29 37.98 -3.83
CA ASP A 1019 21.38 37.33 -2.89
C ASP A 1019 19.99 37.21 -3.54
N PRO A 1020 19.33 36.04 -3.45
CA PRO A 1020 17.99 35.89 -3.97
C PRO A 1020 17.06 36.92 -3.30
N ILE A 1021 16.02 37.33 -4.00
CA ILE A 1021 14.98 38.16 -3.39
C ILE A 1021 14.26 37.28 -2.35
N GLU A 1022 14.66 37.39 -1.08
CA GLU A 1022 14.02 36.71 0.04
C GLU A 1022 12.73 37.45 0.42
N GLY A 1023 11.65 37.13 -0.30
CA GLY A 1023 10.29 37.43 0.10
C GLY A 1023 9.77 36.45 1.16
N GLU A 1024 8.75 36.86 1.93
CA GLU A 1024 8.05 35.92 2.82
C GLU A 1024 7.24 34.90 2.01
N GLY A 1025 7.23 33.62 2.43
CA GLY A 1025 6.24 32.63 1.97
C GLY A 1025 6.65 31.66 0.85
N TRP A 1026 7.92 31.59 0.46
CA TRP A 1026 8.40 30.47 -0.39
C TRP A 1026 8.33 29.15 0.37
N VAL A 1027 7.73 28.14 -0.25
CA VAL A 1027 7.70 26.76 0.25
C VAL A 1027 8.12 25.81 -0.86
N GLU A 1028 8.82 24.73 -0.49
CA GLU A 1028 9.14 23.67 -1.44
C GLU A 1028 7.85 23.09 -2.05
N CYS A 1029 7.88 22.83 -3.35
CA CYS A 1029 6.75 22.32 -4.09
C CYS A 1029 7.21 21.39 -5.21
N ILE A 1030 6.26 20.62 -5.73
CA ILE A 1030 6.49 19.66 -6.81
C ILE A 1030 5.54 19.96 -7.97
N SER A 1031 5.92 19.58 -9.18
CA SER A 1031 5.05 19.69 -10.36
C SER A 1031 4.41 18.33 -10.65
N PRO A 1032 3.07 18.21 -10.70
CA PRO A 1032 2.08 19.28 -10.56
C PRO A 1032 1.89 19.75 -9.12
N VAL A 1033 1.71 21.05 -8.90
CA VAL A 1033 1.30 21.61 -7.59
C VAL A 1033 -0.19 21.95 -7.63
N ARG A 1034 -0.92 21.63 -6.56
CA ARG A 1034 -2.34 21.98 -6.40
C ARG A 1034 -2.56 22.89 -5.20
N PHE A 1035 -3.26 24.00 -5.42
CA PHE A 1035 -3.80 24.86 -4.38
C PHE A 1035 -5.31 24.68 -4.34
N ALA A 1036 -5.84 24.18 -3.23
CA ALA A 1036 -7.27 23.95 -3.06
C ALA A 1036 -7.94 25.07 -2.26
N GLY A 1037 -9.21 25.32 -2.53
CA GLY A 1037 -10.02 26.24 -1.73
C GLY A 1037 -9.57 27.72 -1.79
N LEU A 1038 -9.02 28.14 -2.93
CA LEU A 1038 -8.70 29.56 -3.17
C LEU A 1038 -9.99 30.41 -3.09
N GLU A 1039 -9.90 31.56 -2.41
CA GLU A 1039 -11.03 32.48 -2.26
C GLU A 1039 -11.52 33.02 -3.61
N GLN A 1040 -12.73 33.61 -3.65
CA GLN A 1040 -13.17 34.26 -4.89
C GLN A 1040 -12.39 35.57 -5.12
N GLY A 1041 -11.47 35.58 -6.08
CA GLY A 1041 -10.72 36.80 -6.40
C GLY A 1041 -9.63 36.60 -7.45
N PRO A 1042 -8.86 37.66 -7.76
CA PRO A 1042 -7.59 37.51 -8.46
C PRO A 1042 -6.58 36.83 -7.53
N HIS A 1043 -5.78 35.92 -8.08
CA HIS A 1043 -4.70 35.24 -7.38
C HIS A 1043 -3.39 35.42 -8.14
N HIS A 1044 -2.27 35.41 -7.44
CA HIS A 1044 -0.94 35.48 -8.03
C HIS A 1044 -0.13 34.24 -7.65
N PHE A 1045 0.37 33.51 -8.64
CA PHE A 1045 1.23 32.35 -8.43
C PHE A 1045 2.65 32.65 -8.91
N GLU A 1046 3.64 32.26 -8.11
CA GLU A 1046 5.05 32.31 -8.46
C GLU A 1046 5.73 30.96 -8.19
N VAL A 1047 6.63 30.57 -9.09
CA VAL A 1047 7.49 29.38 -8.93
C VAL A 1047 8.91 29.70 -9.38
N ARG A 1048 9.88 29.19 -8.62
CA ARG A 1048 11.31 29.26 -8.96
C ARG A 1048 11.99 27.94 -8.71
N ALA A 1049 13.04 27.66 -9.46
CA ALA A 1049 13.90 26.51 -9.26
C ALA A 1049 15.17 26.89 -8.47
N ARG A 1050 15.70 25.93 -7.73
CA ARG A 1050 17.01 25.94 -7.08
C ARG A 1050 17.78 24.72 -7.57
N ASP A 1051 18.99 24.95 -8.05
CA ASP A 1051 19.89 23.88 -8.47
C ASP A 1051 20.61 23.24 -7.27
N TRP A 1052 21.39 22.18 -7.50
CA TRP A 1052 22.10 21.49 -6.42
C TRP A 1052 23.27 22.29 -5.81
N ALA A 1053 23.73 23.33 -6.50
CA ALA A 1053 24.75 24.25 -6.03
C ALA A 1053 24.14 25.42 -5.22
N ASP A 1054 22.86 25.34 -4.89
CA ASP A 1054 22.07 26.37 -4.21
C ASP A 1054 21.92 27.69 -5.00
N ASN A 1055 22.08 27.68 -6.33
CA ASN A 1055 21.76 28.83 -7.17
C ASN A 1055 20.25 28.87 -7.43
N PHE A 1056 19.64 30.04 -7.20
CA PHE A 1056 18.20 30.27 -7.37
C PHE A 1056 17.88 30.98 -8.68
N ASP A 1057 16.79 30.59 -9.34
CA ASP A 1057 16.21 31.40 -10.40
C ASP A 1057 15.81 32.78 -9.85
N LEU A 1058 16.57 33.80 -10.25
CA LEU A 1058 16.38 35.19 -9.83
C LEU A 1058 15.20 35.87 -10.53
N THR A 1059 14.56 35.19 -11.47
CA THR A 1059 13.40 35.66 -12.24
C THR A 1059 12.28 34.63 -12.18
N PRO A 1060 11.61 34.46 -11.01
CA PRO A 1060 10.54 33.48 -10.85
C PRO A 1060 9.50 33.55 -11.97
N ALA A 1061 9.03 32.40 -12.42
CA ALA A 1061 7.93 32.33 -13.36
C ALA A 1061 6.62 32.66 -12.64
N THR A 1062 5.85 33.60 -13.19
CA THR A 1062 4.65 34.14 -12.54
C THR A 1062 3.39 33.94 -13.37
N TYR A 1063 2.22 33.78 -12.74
CA TYR A 1063 0.90 33.73 -13.38
C TYR A 1063 -0.16 34.47 -12.56
N ASP A 1064 -1.06 35.19 -13.25
CA ASP A 1064 -2.19 35.98 -12.70
C ASP A 1064 -3.56 35.43 -13.13
#